data_AF-A0A421G8Q8-F1
#
_entry.id   AF-A0A421G8Q8-F1
#
_cell.length_a   1.000
_cell.length_b   1.000
_cell.length_c   1.000
_cell.angle_alpha   90.00
_cell.angle_beta   90.00
_cell.angle_gamma   90.00
#
_symmetry.space_group_name_H-M   'P 1'
#
loop_
_entity.id
_entity.type
_entity.pdbx_description
1 polymer ?
#
loop_
_entity_poly.entity_id
_entity_poly.type
_entity_poly.pdbx_seq_one_letter_code
_entity_poly.pdbx_strand_id
1 'polypeptide(L)'
;MMEKTPMLASSPSRRGNTQNSRVQLLLATVGLLAVPVILLANTYNRSNTVSNAVTSSATNNLFNDHKLQTENLDGTPTDLLSQCEEKFFTQTLDHFDVGAPIYQERYFVCDQHFRQGGVMFFYVGNEANVELYLNHTGLMWENAEEFGAMLVFAEHRYFGKSVPFGKEVMKHMQYLSTEQAIADYAVLITYLKGEYKRDVPVIGFGGSYGGMLGSWFRMKYPHIIDGVIAGSAPILSFLGDEVPLDKGSFERIVTFDASEEAGSSPNCVPNIRRTWSVMRKLGASEQGRQQLKSTLSLCDSVKIKSEEDISGVMDWAKGAYDYMGMGNYPYPSSYIMNGVSVLPAYPVRAACSYVANEFSADDDIGLLTAFSKSLGVYYNSTQDQQCFELSASNNESALDADFWDYIFCAEIYQPQAVDGVNDMFWPVPWNFTADNEHCKAEWGIELRPLWATTQYGGRKALKVASNIVFSNGNYDPWSGTGVLQNYSDSVVALTVEGGAHHLDLMFSNDLDTPSVLAVRKAEKEHMHKWAREFYEHKAAVAKKKMPEEEKSPILINVGGGASSRITYRDYSSPGKIVLLIGAVVTLALLLFNRQDVLAPTFGTSPKGIATYTSNADGTPTDLLSQCEEKFFTQTLDHFDVGAPIYQERYFVCDQHFRQGGVMFFYVGNEANVELYLNHTGLMWENAEEFGAMLVFAEHRYFGKSVPFGKEVMKHMQYLSTEQAIADYAVLITYLKGEYKRDVPVIGFGGSYGGMLGSWFRMKYPHIIDGVIAGSAPILSYFGDEVAHDLGGYSQVTTFDASPEAGSAENCVPNIRRVWPTMIELGKTHNGRRKLKEALALCEDTPLNTEADVEAIMSWAKDAFDSMAMGNYPYPSSYIMNGVSVLPAYPMRVACSHVQDTFPATEDGELTLLQAFSKAIGVYYNSSHDQECYELSAPSTEDAVDSNFWDYIYCAELYGPTTTDGVKDMFWNAPWNFTADNASCHEEWGIDARIAWPTIHYGGRRFLEVASNLVFSNGNYDPCSATGVLQSYSSSVVAVHIEGGAHHLDLMFRNALDPEPLKAARAIEKQHMHKWTREFYEHKASLAERS
;
A
#
# COMPACT_ATOMS: atom_id res chain seq x y z
N MET A 1 -37.54 -14.72 -29.47
CA MET A 1 -38.24 -14.48 -30.76
C MET A 1 -38.21 -12.99 -31.04
N MET A 2 -38.19 -12.58 -32.32
CA MET A 2 -38.53 -11.23 -32.82
C MET A 2 -37.77 -10.00 -32.23
N GLU A 3 -37.18 -9.10 -33.02
CA GLU A 3 -36.98 -9.14 -34.48
C GLU A 3 -35.79 -8.23 -34.91
N LYS A 4 -35.18 -8.54 -36.06
CA LYS A 4 -34.14 -7.72 -36.71
C LYS A 4 -34.75 -7.04 -37.94
N THR A 5 -34.31 -5.83 -38.31
CA THR A 5 -34.30 -5.38 -39.72
C THR A 5 -33.29 -4.21 -39.92
N PRO A 6 -32.71 -3.98 -41.13
CA PRO A 6 -31.38 -3.37 -41.22
C PRO A 6 -31.13 -2.38 -42.41
N MET A 7 -29.88 -1.91 -42.55
CA MET A 7 -29.22 -1.51 -43.84
C MET A 7 -29.81 -0.27 -44.60
N LEU A 8 -29.16 0.38 -45.60
CA LEU A 8 -27.81 0.26 -46.21
C LEU A 8 -27.31 1.64 -46.74
N ALA A 9 -26.08 1.67 -47.30
CA ALA A 9 -25.27 2.84 -47.65
C ALA A 9 -25.65 3.65 -48.92
N SER A 10 -25.05 4.84 -49.05
CA SER A 10 -24.60 5.40 -50.35
C SER A 10 -23.47 6.44 -50.19
N SER A 11 -22.76 6.77 -51.28
CA SER A 11 -21.62 7.72 -51.38
C SER A 11 -21.58 8.29 -52.84
N PRO A 12 -20.58 9.06 -53.35
CA PRO A 12 -19.37 9.68 -52.74
C PRO A 12 -19.11 11.15 -53.22
N SER A 13 -17.84 11.61 -53.09
CA SER A 13 -17.19 12.76 -53.79
C SER A 13 -17.32 14.17 -53.14
N ARG A 14 -16.42 15.17 -53.37
CA ARG A 14 -15.21 15.25 -54.23
C ARG A 14 -14.19 16.33 -53.74
N ARG A 15 -12.99 16.37 -54.35
CA ARG A 15 -11.84 17.26 -54.04
C ARG A 15 -12.05 18.77 -54.33
N GLY A 16 -11.31 19.61 -53.59
CA GLY A 16 -10.86 20.98 -53.95
C GLY A 16 -10.30 21.70 -52.70
N ASN A 17 -9.02 21.99 -52.46
CA ASN A 17 -7.81 22.33 -53.26
C ASN A 17 -7.65 23.83 -53.63
N THR A 18 -6.47 24.40 -53.32
CA THR A 18 -5.88 25.67 -53.87
C THR A 18 -6.59 27.01 -53.58
N GLN A 19 -5.93 28.19 -53.40
CA GLN A 19 -4.51 28.57 -53.15
C GLN A 19 -4.40 30.09 -52.86
N ASN A 20 -3.23 30.55 -52.38
CA ASN A 20 -2.70 31.95 -52.40
C ASN A 20 -3.45 32.97 -51.51
N SER A 21 -2.82 33.97 -50.90
CA SER A 21 -1.70 34.84 -51.33
C SER A 21 -1.06 35.52 -50.09
N ARG A 22 0.12 36.15 -50.02
CA ARG A 22 1.43 36.24 -50.73
C ARG A 22 2.17 37.44 -50.05
N VAL A 23 3.51 37.45 -50.01
CA VAL A 23 4.39 38.66 -50.22
C VAL A 23 4.44 39.71 -49.05
N GLN A 24 5.59 40.23 -48.57
CA GLN A 24 7.03 40.10 -48.96
C GLN A 24 8.02 40.63 -47.86
N LEU A 25 9.28 40.12 -47.85
CA LEU A 25 10.62 40.80 -47.77
C LEU A 25 10.89 41.94 -46.73
N LEU A 26 12.07 42.21 -46.10
CA LEU A 26 13.55 41.95 -46.16
C LEU A 26 14.10 42.05 -44.67
N LEU A 27 15.37 41.91 -44.20
CA LEU A 27 16.72 41.41 -44.60
C LEU A 27 17.64 41.31 -43.34
N ALA A 28 18.77 40.57 -43.43
CA ALA A 28 20.12 40.83 -42.82
C ALA A 28 20.29 40.93 -41.25
N THR A 29 21.41 40.60 -40.58
CA THR A 29 22.75 39.95 -40.80
C THR A 29 23.48 39.86 -39.42
N VAL A 30 24.46 39.01 -39.07
CA VAL A 30 24.96 37.69 -39.56
C VAL A 30 25.96 37.11 -38.51
N GLY A 31 26.21 35.79 -38.49
CA GLY A 31 27.30 35.13 -37.72
C GLY A 31 26.94 33.68 -37.33
N LEU A 32 27.42 32.59 -37.97
CA LEU A 32 28.80 32.07 -38.15
C LEU A 32 29.47 31.69 -36.81
N LEU A 33 30.02 30.49 -36.59
CA LEU A 33 30.47 29.35 -37.44
C LEU A 33 29.96 28.01 -36.83
N ALA A 34 30.13 26.77 -37.35
CA ALA A 34 30.32 26.08 -38.66
C ALA A 34 30.26 24.54 -38.34
N VAL A 35 30.36 23.50 -39.20
CA VAL A 35 30.64 23.25 -40.64
C VAL A 35 29.54 22.27 -41.17
N PRO A 36 29.57 21.62 -42.36
CA PRO A 36 30.09 20.22 -42.46
C PRO A 36 30.54 19.64 -43.86
N VAL A 37 31.09 18.40 -43.84
CA VAL A 37 31.23 17.33 -44.89
C VAL A 37 32.16 17.43 -46.15
N ILE A 38 32.75 16.27 -46.51
CA ILE A 38 33.13 15.67 -47.84
C ILE A 38 34.63 15.47 -48.19
N LEU A 39 35.03 14.18 -48.28
CA LEU A 39 35.99 13.45 -49.17
C LEU A 39 37.37 14.07 -49.54
N LEU A 40 38.47 13.32 -49.78
CA LEU A 40 38.62 11.99 -50.41
C LEU A 40 39.98 11.31 -50.01
N ALA A 41 40.17 10.06 -50.44
CA ALA A 41 41.23 9.12 -50.03
C ALA A 41 42.68 9.46 -50.44
N ASN A 42 43.64 8.78 -49.80
CA ASN A 42 44.81 8.26 -50.52
C ASN A 42 45.33 6.92 -49.94
N THR A 43 46.04 6.14 -50.75
CA THR A 43 46.35 4.72 -50.51
C THR A 43 47.67 4.45 -49.80
N TYR A 44 47.76 3.34 -49.06
CA TYR A 44 48.94 2.47 -49.17
C TYR A 44 48.55 0.98 -49.10
N ASN A 45 49.40 0.12 -49.67
CA ASN A 45 49.06 -1.25 -50.06
C ASN A 45 50.05 -2.26 -49.48
N ARG A 46 49.54 -3.37 -48.91
CA ARG A 46 50.31 -4.62 -48.83
C ARG A 46 49.43 -5.86 -48.95
N SER A 47 49.32 -6.36 -50.18
CA SER A 47 48.71 -7.65 -50.49
C SER A 47 49.40 -8.83 -49.78
N ASN A 48 48.61 -9.82 -49.39
CA ASN A 48 48.99 -11.23 -49.50
C ASN A 48 47.76 -12.06 -49.87
N THR A 49 47.89 -12.94 -50.86
CA THR A 49 46.80 -13.68 -51.50
C THR A 49 46.68 -15.11 -50.99
N VAL A 50 45.45 -15.57 -50.70
CA VAL A 50 45.03 -16.98 -50.86
C VAL A 50 43.63 -17.01 -51.49
N SER A 51 43.35 -18.04 -52.29
CA SER A 51 42.20 -18.12 -53.21
C SER A 51 40.88 -18.56 -52.55
N ASN A 52 39.75 -18.17 -53.15
CA ASN A 52 38.45 -18.82 -52.94
C ASN A 52 38.49 -20.29 -53.42
N ALA A 53 38.25 -21.24 -52.51
CA ALA A 53 37.73 -22.58 -52.82
C ALA A 53 37.38 -23.37 -51.55
N VAL A 54 36.15 -23.23 -51.02
CA VAL A 54 35.55 -24.22 -50.11
C VAL A 54 34.13 -24.50 -50.55
N THR A 55 33.85 -25.75 -50.91
CA THR A 55 32.53 -26.26 -51.26
C THR A 55 31.74 -26.68 -50.01
N SER A 56 30.43 -26.89 -50.18
CA SER A 56 29.49 -27.35 -49.16
C SER A 56 29.91 -28.65 -48.44
N SER A 57 30.37 -28.54 -47.19
CA SER A 57 30.40 -29.64 -46.19
C SER A 57 30.74 -29.14 -44.78
N ALA A 58 29.79 -28.51 -44.07
CA ALA A 58 30.05 -27.93 -42.74
C ALA A 58 28.82 -27.85 -41.81
N THR A 59 27.92 -28.86 -41.82
CA THR A 59 26.64 -28.83 -41.07
C THR A 59 26.31 -30.09 -40.26
N ASN A 60 27.19 -31.09 -40.19
CA ASN A 60 26.83 -32.45 -39.70
C ASN A 60 27.75 -33.05 -38.59
N ASN A 61 28.67 -32.28 -37.98
CA ASN A 61 29.68 -32.82 -37.05
C ASN A 61 29.86 -31.98 -35.75
N LEU A 62 28.76 -31.47 -35.16
CA LEU A 62 28.79 -30.77 -33.85
C LEU A 62 28.02 -31.49 -32.73
N PHE A 63 27.42 -32.65 -33.01
CA PHE A 63 26.53 -33.37 -32.08
C PHE A 63 26.88 -34.86 -31.96
N ASN A 64 28.15 -35.22 -31.87
CA ASN A 64 28.58 -36.57 -31.49
C ASN A 64 29.99 -36.60 -30.89
N ASP A 65 30.21 -37.56 -29.98
CA ASP A 65 31.45 -37.78 -29.21
C ASP A 65 32.02 -36.55 -28.47
N HIS A 66 31.41 -36.25 -27.31
CA HIS A 66 32.16 -36.43 -26.04
C HIS A 66 31.18 -36.69 -24.88
N LYS A 67 31.50 -37.70 -24.05
CA LYS A 67 30.98 -37.74 -22.67
C LYS A 67 31.70 -36.66 -21.87
N LEU A 68 31.12 -35.47 -21.82
CA LEU A 68 31.56 -34.41 -20.93
C LEU A 68 31.49 -34.88 -19.47
N GLN A 69 32.48 -34.46 -18.69
CA GLN A 69 32.41 -34.53 -17.23
C GLN A 69 31.51 -33.37 -16.75
N THR A 70 31.04 -33.43 -15.50
CA THR A 70 30.20 -32.40 -14.88
C THR A 70 31.02 -31.15 -14.52
N GLU A 71 31.50 -30.44 -15.54
CA GLU A 71 31.86 -29.02 -15.46
C GLU A 71 30.58 -28.19 -15.61
N ASN A 72 30.51 -27.00 -15.01
CA ASN A 72 29.23 -26.31 -14.84
C ASN A 72 28.79 -25.57 -16.11
N LEU A 73 27.93 -26.20 -16.91
CA LEU A 73 27.60 -25.80 -18.29
C LEU A 73 26.74 -24.53 -18.40
N ASP A 74 26.15 -24.06 -17.31
CA ASP A 74 25.34 -22.83 -17.25
C ASP A 74 26.11 -21.60 -16.70
N GLY A 75 27.35 -21.79 -16.27
CA GLY A 75 28.19 -20.72 -15.71
C GLY A 75 27.87 -20.31 -14.27
N THR A 76 26.95 -20.98 -13.57
CA THR A 76 26.66 -20.67 -12.16
C THR A 76 27.87 -21.01 -11.24
N PRO A 77 28.08 -20.28 -10.13
CA PRO A 77 29.12 -20.64 -9.15
C PRO A 77 28.64 -21.77 -8.22
N THR A 78 29.37 -22.90 -8.19
CA THR A 78 28.95 -24.14 -7.51
C THR A 78 29.04 -24.15 -5.98
N ASP A 79 29.36 -23.03 -5.34
CA ASP A 79 29.74 -22.96 -3.91
C ASP A 79 29.16 -21.73 -3.19
N LEU A 80 28.02 -21.21 -3.66
CA LEU A 80 27.35 -20.04 -3.06
C LEU A 80 26.70 -20.37 -1.72
N LEU A 81 26.08 -21.55 -1.61
CA LEU A 81 25.41 -22.00 -0.38
C LEU A 81 26.37 -22.12 0.83
N SER A 82 27.67 -22.37 0.63
CA SER A 82 28.65 -22.44 1.73
C SER A 82 29.09 -21.07 2.25
N GLN A 83 28.78 -20.00 1.50
CA GLN A 83 29.01 -18.60 1.87
C GLN A 83 27.82 -17.99 2.64
N CYS A 84 26.76 -18.78 2.88
CA CYS A 84 25.54 -18.39 3.55
C CYS A 84 25.26 -19.26 4.79
N GLU A 85 24.56 -18.70 5.77
CA GLU A 85 24.00 -19.44 6.91
C GLU A 85 22.50 -19.69 6.66
N GLU A 86 22.08 -20.96 6.57
CA GLU A 86 20.66 -21.35 6.52
C GLU A 86 20.02 -21.11 7.89
N LYS A 87 18.91 -20.36 7.92
CA LYS A 87 18.19 -19.97 9.13
C LYS A 87 16.69 -20.15 8.97
N PHE A 88 16.02 -20.18 10.10
CA PHE A 88 14.56 -20.17 10.19
C PHE A 88 14.11 -19.04 11.11
N PHE A 89 12.99 -18.42 10.78
CA PHE A 89 12.34 -17.37 11.55
C PHE A 89 10.91 -17.80 11.90
N THR A 90 10.46 -17.46 13.12
CA THR A 90 9.10 -17.76 13.57
C THR A 90 8.15 -16.70 13.06
N GLN A 91 7.48 -16.99 11.95
CA GLN A 91 6.41 -16.16 11.41
C GLN A 91 5.06 -16.52 12.03
N THR A 92 4.17 -15.53 12.12
CA THR A 92 2.74 -15.76 12.23
C THR A 92 2.22 -16.35 10.93
N LEU A 93 1.35 -17.36 11.01
CA LEU A 93 0.75 -17.96 9.84
C LEU A 93 -0.24 -17.02 9.14
N ASP A 94 -1.01 -16.26 9.93
CA ASP A 94 -1.89 -15.22 9.45
C ASP A 94 -1.50 -13.90 10.12
N HIS A 95 -1.12 -12.90 9.34
CA HIS A 95 -0.75 -11.58 9.87
C HIS A 95 -1.97 -10.72 10.20
N PHE A 96 -3.17 -11.06 9.72
CA PHE A 96 -4.39 -10.26 9.85
C PHE A 96 -5.40 -10.83 10.87
N ASP A 97 -5.12 -12.03 11.42
CA ASP A 97 -5.67 -12.54 12.69
C ASP A 97 -4.59 -12.45 13.78
N VAL A 98 -4.90 -11.82 14.92
CA VAL A 98 -3.98 -11.70 16.05
C VAL A 98 -3.73 -13.02 16.79
N GLY A 99 -4.72 -13.91 16.86
CA GLY A 99 -4.66 -15.20 17.55
C GLY A 99 -4.10 -16.36 16.71
N ALA A 100 -3.59 -16.06 15.51
CA ALA A 100 -3.20 -17.05 14.53
C ALA A 100 -2.02 -17.95 14.98
N PRO A 101 -1.95 -19.22 14.49
CA PRO A 101 -0.80 -20.10 14.71
C PRO A 101 0.52 -19.53 14.17
N ILE A 102 1.64 -20.13 14.57
CA ILE A 102 2.98 -19.82 14.04
C ILE A 102 3.52 -20.95 13.15
N TYR A 103 4.40 -20.60 12.21
CA TYR A 103 5.19 -21.56 11.42
C TYR A 103 6.68 -21.18 11.42
N GLN A 104 7.49 -21.82 10.56
CA GLN A 104 8.90 -21.49 10.36
C GLN A 104 9.12 -21.11 8.89
N GLU A 105 9.45 -19.84 8.66
CA GLU A 105 9.93 -19.34 7.38
C GLU A 105 11.43 -19.60 7.28
N ARG A 106 11.90 -20.16 6.17
CA ARG A 106 13.32 -20.30 5.88
C ARG A 106 13.89 -19.03 5.25
N TYR A 107 15.11 -18.68 5.63
CA TYR A 107 15.91 -17.69 4.92
C TYR A 107 17.41 -18.01 4.98
N PHE A 108 18.17 -17.50 4.03
CA PHE A 108 19.64 -17.55 4.04
C PHE A 108 20.22 -16.17 4.29
N VAL A 109 21.32 -16.08 5.04
CA VAL A 109 22.09 -14.83 5.21
C VAL A 109 23.53 -15.04 4.78
N CYS A 110 24.01 -14.20 3.87
CA CYS A 110 25.37 -14.25 3.32
C CYS A 110 26.01 -12.86 3.50
N ASP A 111 26.73 -12.64 4.61
CA ASP A 111 27.18 -11.31 5.03
C ASP A 111 28.71 -11.08 4.97
N GLN A 112 29.43 -11.96 4.28
CA GLN A 112 30.90 -11.89 4.11
C GLN A 112 31.43 -10.57 3.52
N HIS A 113 30.59 -9.82 2.78
CA HIS A 113 30.91 -8.52 2.20
C HIS A 113 30.36 -7.34 3.02
N PHE A 114 29.65 -7.59 4.12
CA PHE A 114 28.97 -6.54 4.88
C PHE A 114 29.96 -5.59 5.56
N ARG A 115 29.68 -4.29 5.49
CA ARG A 115 30.43 -3.24 6.19
C ARG A 115 29.51 -2.13 6.69
N GLN A 116 29.96 -1.41 7.72
CA GLN A 116 29.25 -0.23 8.22
C GLN A 116 29.06 0.80 7.11
N GLY A 117 27.81 1.22 6.86
CA GLY A 117 27.46 2.10 5.74
C GLY A 117 27.18 1.38 4.41
N GLY A 118 27.17 0.04 4.40
CA GLY A 118 26.66 -0.77 3.29
C GLY A 118 25.15 -1.04 3.40
N VAL A 119 24.65 -1.98 2.61
CA VAL A 119 23.21 -2.21 2.38
C VAL A 119 22.76 -3.62 2.81
N MET A 120 21.45 -3.84 2.86
CA MET A 120 20.86 -5.18 2.76
C MET A 120 20.35 -5.39 1.34
N PHE A 121 20.82 -6.43 0.66
CA PHE A 121 20.22 -6.94 -0.57
C PHE A 121 19.26 -8.06 -0.18
N PHE A 122 17.98 -7.93 -0.49
CA PHE A 122 16.92 -8.86 -0.08
C PHE A 122 16.26 -9.47 -1.32
N TYR A 123 16.43 -10.77 -1.52
CA TYR A 123 15.66 -11.48 -2.54
C TYR A 123 14.24 -11.74 -2.01
N VAL A 124 13.25 -11.30 -2.77
CA VAL A 124 11.83 -11.49 -2.50
C VAL A 124 11.42 -12.85 -3.04
N GLY A 125 11.39 -13.85 -2.15
CA GLY A 125 11.09 -15.24 -2.49
C GLY A 125 9.78 -15.41 -3.25
N ASN A 126 9.75 -16.40 -4.14
CA ASN A 126 8.64 -16.64 -5.06
C ASN A 126 8.40 -18.16 -5.28
N GLU A 127 7.85 -18.55 -6.44
CA GLU A 127 7.18 -19.84 -6.71
C GLU A 127 8.06 -21.11 -6.78
N ALA A 128 9.17 -21.16 -6.03
CA ALA A 128 10.03 -22.35 -5.90
C ALA A 128 10.90 -22.31 -4.62
N ASN A 129 11.58 -23.43 -4.37
CA ASN A 129 12.64 -23.58 -3.37
C ASN A 129 13.73 -22.50 -3.52
N VAL A 130 13.99 -21.71 -2.47
CA VAL A 130 14.80 -20.49 -2.54
C VAL A 130 16.27 -20.74 -2.90
N GLU A 131 16.76 -21.97 -2.75
CA GLU A 131 18.10 -22.37 -3.20
C GLU A 131 18.28 -22.17 -4.71
N LEU A 132 17.21 -22.22 -5.52
CA LEU A 132 17.24 -21.87 -6.94
C LEU A 132 17.61 -20.40 -7.14
N TYR A 133 16.88 -19.48 -6.49
CA TYR A 133 17.10 -18.04 -6.65
C TYR A 133 18.45 -17.59 -6.08
N LEU A 134 18.91 -18.21 -4.99
CA LEU A 134 20.23 -18.00 -4.40
C LEU A 134 21.35 -18.35 -5.39
N ASN A 135 21.21 -19.46 -6.13
CA ASN A 135 22.23 -19.93 -7.07
C ASN A 135 22.19 -19.22 -8.45
N HIS A 136 21.09 -18.55 -8.81
CA HIS A 136 20.95 -17.89 -10.11
C HIS A 136 20.95 -16.35 -10.10
N THR A 137 20.62 -15.68 -8.98
CA THR A 137 20.53 -14.19 -8.91
C THR A 137 21.89 -13.52 -8.79
N GLY A 138 22.71 -13.65 -9.83
CA GLY A 138 24.07 -13.11 -9.89
C GLY A 138 24.17 -11.60 -9.70
N LEU A 139 23.13 -10.83 -10.07
CA LEU A 139 23.10 -9.38 -9.87
C LEU A 139 23.28 -8.97 -8.39
N MET A 140 22.77 -9.77 -7.43
CA MET A 140 23.01 -9.53 -6.00
C MET A 140 24.46 -9.85 -5.60
N TRP A 141 24.97 -10.99 -6.07
CA TRP A 141 26.31 -11.49 -5.73
C TRP A 141 27.44 -10.62 -6.29
N GLU A 142 27.39 -10.28 -7.57
CA GLU A 142 28.43 -9.51 -8.27
C GLU A 142 28.57 -8.07 -7.76
N ASN A 143 27.52 -7.54 -7.13
CA ASN A 143 27.51 -6.20 -6.56
C ASN A 143 27.72 -6.17 -5.04
N ALA A 144 27.80 -7.34 -4.38
CA ALA A 144 27.87 -7.44 -2.92
C ALA A 144 29.07 -6.68 -2.31
N GLU A 145 30.27 -6.83 -2.88
CA GLU A 145 31.48 -6.13 -2.38
C GLU A 145 31.43 -4.61 -2.64
N GLU A 146 30.91 -4.19 -3.81
CA GLU A 146 30.84 -2.77 -4.17
C GLU A 146 29.90 -2.01 -3.25
N PHE A 147 28.73 -2.59 -2.93
CA PHE A 147 27.78 -2.01 -1.99
C PHE A 147 28.12 -2.27 -0.52
N GLY A 148 29.01 -3.23 -0.23
CA GLY A 148 29.29 -3.66 1.13
C GLY A 148 28.10 -4.37 1.77
N ALA A 149 27.43 -5.20 0.97
CA ALA A 149 26.10 -5.73 1.25
C ALA A 149 26.11 -6.94 2.19
N MET A 150 25.03 -7.07 2.96
CA MET A 150 24.54 -8.34 3.49
C MET A 150 23.47 -8.85 2.53
N LEU A 151 23.63 -10.07 2.02
CA LEU A 151 22.61 -10.72 1.19
C LEU A 151 21.66 -11.51 2.09
N VAL A 152 20.37 -11.42 1.80
CA VAL A 152 19.29 -12.17 2.44
C VAL A 152 18.45 -12.79 1.32
N PHE A 153 18.23 -14.09 1.38
CA PHE A 153 17.29 -14.79 0.50
C PHE A 153 16.18 -15.39 1.35
N ALA A 154 14.99 -14.77 1.35
CA ALA A 154 13.82 -15.26 2.07
C ALA A 154 13.03 -16.25 1.19
N GLU A 155 12.53 -17.33 1.78
CA GLU A 155 11.75 -18.35 1.07
C GLU A 155 10.25 -18.12 1.26
N HIS A 156 9.53 -18.01 0.13
CA HIS A 156 8.08 -17.81 0.13
C HIS A 156 7.37 -18.91 0.92
N ARG A 157 6.39 -18.52 1.73
CA ARG A 157 5.48 -19.45 2.42
C ARG A 157 4.93 -20.51 1.46
N TYR A 158 4.76 -21.74 1.95
CA TYR A 158 4.36 -22.94 1.21
C TYR A 158 5.43 -23.56 0.31
N PHE A 159 6.43 -22.81 -0.19
CA PHE A 159 7.46 -23.36 -1.08
C PHE A 159 8.70 -23.87 -0.32
N GLY A 160 9.42 -24.82 -0.95
CA GLY A 160 10.70 -25.37 -0.44
C GLY A 160 10.61 -26.01 0.95
N LYS A 161 11.18 -25.37 1.96
CA LYS A 161 11.15 -25.80 3.38
C LYS A 161 10.20 -24.93 4.23
N SER A 162 9.75 -23.77 3.75
CA SER A 162 8.79 -22.84 4.41
C SER A 162 7.33 -23.34 4.38
N VAL A 163 7.07 -24.64 4.59
CA VAL A 163 5.76 -25.26 4.34
C VAL A 163 4.91 -25.39 5.63
N PRO A 164 3.82 -24.61 5.80
CA PRO A 164 2.92 -24.79 6.93
C PRO A 164 2.22 -26.16 6.87
N PHE A 165 1.91 -26.75 8.04
CA PHE A 165 1.22 -28.04 8.19
C PHE A 165 1.90 -29.28 7.55
N GLY A 166 3.01 -29.11 6.83
CA GLY A 166 3.76 -30.19 6.18
C GLY A 166 2.91 -30.99 5.21
N LYS A 167 2.64 -32.27 5.51
CA LYS A 167 1.92 -33.18 4.60
C LYS A 167 0.43 -32.86 4.41
N GLU A 168 -0.14 -32.06 5.30
CA GLU A 168 -1.55 -31.67 5.23
C GLU A 168 -1.75 -30.29 4.57
N VAL A 169 -0.68 -29.66 4.04
CA VAL A 169 -0.68 -28.31 3.47
C VAL A 169 -1.81 -28.05 2.47
N MET A 170 -2.11 -29.01 1.59
CA MET A 170 -3.18 -28.94 0.58
C MET A 170 -4.61 -28.80 1.17
N LYS A 171 -4.78 -28.96 2.48
CA LYS A 171 -6.07 -28.78 3.19
C LYS A 171 -6.16 -27.44 3.93
N HIS A 172 -5.10 -26.64 3.84
CA HIS A 172 -4.91 -25.41 4.60
C HIS A 172 -4.35 -24.32 3.68
N MET A 173 -4.87 -24.24 2.45
CA MET A 173 -4.35 -23.35 1.41
C MET A 173 -4.67 -21.86 1.65
N GLN A 174 -5.62 -21.53 2.52
CA GLN A 174 -6.11 -20.15 2.69
C GLN A 174 -5.06 -19.12 3.12
N TYR A 175 -3.96 -19.55 3.75
CA TYR A 175 -2.86 -18.65 4.13
C TYR A 175 -1.80 -18.49 3.02
N LEU A 176 -1.97 -19.12 1.85
CA LEU A 176 -1.13 -18.90 0.68
C LEU A 176 -1.64 -17.69 -0.11
N SER A 177 -1.22 -16.51 0.35
CA SER A 177 -1.65 -15.20 -0.12
C SER A 177 -0.45 -14.28 -0.39
N THR A 178 -0.62 -13.37 -1.34
CA THR A 178 0.37 -12.35 -1.73
C THR A 178 0.53 -11.29 -0.64
N GLU A 179 -0.55 -10.88 0.01
CA GLU A 179 -0.52 -9.95 1.16
C GLU A 179 0.18 -10.58 2.35
N GLN A 180 -0.11 -11.86 2.63
CA GLN A 180 0.52 -12.62 3.72
C GLN A 180 2.04 -12.80 3.50
N ALA A 181 2.47 -13.15 2.27
CA ALA A 181 3.89 -13.29 1.94
C ALA A 181 4.65 -11.95 2.02
N ILE A 182 4.03 -10.84 1.61
CA ILE A 182 4.63 -9.50 1.76
C ILE A 182 4.70 -9.10 3.25
N ALA A 183 3.72 -9.51 4.08
CA ALA A 183 3.76 -9.29 5.52
C ALA A 183 4.87 -10.12 6.20
N ASP A 184 5.12 -11.37 5.79
CA ASP A 184 6.27 -12.16 6.25
C ASP A 184 7.57 -11.37 6.07
N TYR A 185 7.83 -10.90 4.84
CA TYR A 185 9.05 -10.15 4.51
C TYR A 185 9.15 -8.82 5.27
N ALA A 186 8.02 -8.15 5.57
CA ALA A 186 7.99 -6.95 6.40
C ALA A 186 8.43 -7.23 7.85
N VAL A 187 7.93 -8.31 8.45
CA VAL A 187 8.30 -8.75 9.80
C VAL A 187 9.75 -9.26 9.85
N LEU A 188 10.16 -10.09 8.87
CA LEU A 188 11.50 -10.65 8.78
C LEU A 188 12.56 -9.55 8.65
N ILE A 189 12.40 -8.59 7.74
CA ILE A 189 13.35 -7.47 7.59
C ILE A 189 13.42 -6.64 8.87
N THR A 190 12.30 -6.41 9.55
CA THR A 190 12.25 -5.69 10.83
C THR A 190 13.03 -6.45 11.92
N TYR A 191 12.83 -7.76 12.03
CA TYR A 191 13.60 -8.63 12.92
C TYR A 191 15.10 -8.57 12.60
N LEU A 192 15.50 -8.74 11.34
CA LEU A 192 16.90 -8.75 10.90
C LEU A 192 17.62 -7.41 11.19
N LYS A 193 16.94 -6.27 11.02
CA LYS A 193 17.48 -4.96 11.41
C LYS A 193 17.76 -4.88 12.92
N GLY A 194 16.89 -5.47 13.75
CA GLY A 194 17.03 -5.56 15.20
C GLY A 194 18.14 -6.51 15.65
N GLU A 195 18.11 -7.77 15.18
CA GLU A 195 19.05 -8.85 15.50
C GLU A 195 20.50 -8.43 15.25
N TYR A 196 20.82 -8.08 14.00
CA TYR A 196 22.17 -7.69 13.61
C TYR A 196 22.51 -6.24 14.03
N LYS A 197 21.53 -5.46 14.51
CA LYS A 197 21.64 -4.03 14.86
C LYS A 197 22.09 -3.18 13.65
N ARG A 198 21.65 -3.59 12.45
CA ARG A 198 22.01 -3.03 11.14
C ARG A 198 20.83 -2.25 10.57
N ASP A 199 20.65 -1.01 11.01
CA ASP A 199 19.66 -0.12 10.36
C ASP A 199 20.25 0.56 9.11
N VAL A 200 20.24 -0.23 8.04
CA VAL A 200 20.80 0.01 6.70
C VAL A 200 19.66 0.12 5.66
N PRO A 201 19.90 0.66 4.45
CA PRO A 201 18.90 0.63 3.39
C PRO A 201 18.68 -0.80 2.91
N VAL A 202 17.43 -1.14 2.55
CA VAL A 202 17.08 -2.47 2.05
C VAL A 202 16.67 -2.38 0.58
N ILE A 203 17.37 -3.08 -0.29
CA ILE A 203 17.12 -3.11 -1.73
C ILE A 203 16.59 -4.50 -2.11
N GLY A 204 15.39 -4.52 -2.68
CA GLY A 204 14.72 -5.76 -3.11
C GLY A 204 15.12 -6.20 -4.51
N PHE A 205 15.12 -7.52 -4.71
CA PHE A 205 15.30 -8.17 -6.00
C PHE A 205 14.26 -9.26 -6.17
N GLY A 206 13.74 -9.43 -7.37
CA GLY A 206 12.86 -10.55 -7.70
C GLY A 206 12.60 -10.64 -9.20
N GLY A 207 12.59 -11.88 -9.71
CA GLY A 207 12.13 -12.21 -11.06
C GLY A 207 10.67 -12.69 -11.04
N SER A 208 9.96 -12.68 -12.17
CA SER A 208 8.60 -13.25 -12.28
C SER A 208 7.64 -12.64 -11.23
N TYR A 209 6.86 -13.50 -10.57
CA TYR A 209 6.06 -13.23 -9.39
C TYR A 209 6.86 -12.67 -8.19
N GLY A 210 8.13 -13.03 -8.00
CA GLY A 210 9.01 -12.36 -7.02
C GLY A 210 9.24 -10.89 -7.34
N GLY A 211 9.32 -10.55 -8.63
CA GLY A 211 9.35 -9.17 -9.12
C GLY A 211 8.01 -8.44 -8.92
N MET A 212 6.89 -9.16 -9.02
CA MET A 212 5.55 -8.64 -8.69
C MET A 212 5.44 -8.34 -7.19
N LEU A 213 5.74 -9.32 -6.34
CA LEU A 213 5.77 -9.20 -4.88
C LEU A 213 6.70 -8.07 -4.44
N GLY A 214 7.91 -7.98 -4.99
CA GLY A 214 8.86 -6.89 -4.67
C GLY A 214 8.30 -5.51 -5.04
N SER A 215 7.71 -5.39 -6.22
CA SER A 215 7.08 -4.15 -6.67
C SER A 215 5.94 -3.73 -5.74
N TRP A 216 5.06 -4.68 -5.37
CA TRP A 216 3.95 -4.45 -4.46
C TRP A 216 4.40 -4.20 -3.02
N PHE A 217 5.46 -4.86 -2.56
CA PHE A 217 6.09 -4.62 -1.27
C PHE A 217 6.62 -3.19 -1.16
N ARG A 218 7.28 -2.67 -2.21
CA ARG A 218 7.70 -1.26 -2.26
C ARG A 218 6.51 -0.28 -2.31
N MET A 219 5.38 -0.66 -2.92
CA MET A 219 4.16 0.17 -2.92
C MET A 219 3.44 0.18 -1.57
N LYS A 220 3.35 -0.97 -0.88
CA LYS A 220 2.61 -1.15 0.37
C LYS A 220 3.45 -0.90 1.64
N TYR A 221 4.78 -1.00 1.56
CA TYR A 221 5.72 -0.86 2.69
C TYR A 221 7.02 -0.09 2.32
N PRO A 222 6.93 1.12 1.73
CA PRO A 222 8.11 1.92 1.34
C PRO A 222 8.97 2.39 2.52
N HIS A 223 8.50 2.21 3.76
CA HIS A 223 9.24 2.41 5.01
C HIS A 223 10.07 1.20 5.43
N ILE A 224 9.85 0.00 4.86
CA ILE A 224 10.66 -1.19 5.11
C ILE A 224 11.74 -1.33 4.03
N ILE A 225 11.32 -1.32 2.76
CA ILE A 225 12.16 -1.58 1.59
C ILE A 225 12.38 -0.30 0.78
N ASP A 226 13.63 0.14 0.61
CA ASP A 226 14.03 1.46 0.10
C ASP A 226 13.93 1.59 -1.43
N GLY A 227 14.06 0.48 -2.15
CA GLY A 227 13.87 0.39 -3.59
C GLY A 227 13.99 -1.05 -4.10
N VAL A 228 13.52 -1.32 -5.31
CA VAL A 228 13.40 -2.68 -5.86
C VAL A 228 13.82 -2.77 -7.34
N ILE A 229 14.57 -3.82 -7.67
CA ILE A 229 14.80 -4.29 -9.04
C ILE A 229 13.81 -5.44 -9.31
N ALA A 230 12.87 -5.22 -10.23
CA ALA A 230 11.76 -6.11 -10.55
C ALA A 230 11.88 -6.62 -12.00
N GLY A 231 12.59 -7.74 -12.17
CA GLY A 231 12.85 -8.35 -13.47
C GLY A 231 11.66 -9.14 -13.99
N SER A 232 11.23 -8.86 -15.22
CA SER A 232 10.11 -9.52 -15.90
C SER A 232 8.88 -9.68 -15.01
N ALA A 233 8.47 -8.60 -14.34
CA ALA A 233 7.35 -8.59 -13.40
C ALA A 233 6.03 -8.19 -14.09
N PRO A 234 5.10 -9.13 -14.39
CA PRO A 234 3.88 -8.86 -15.16
C PRO A 234 2.75 -8.28 -14.28
N ILE A 235 3.05 -7.21 -13.54
CA ILE A 235 2.11 -6.59 -12.58
C ILE A 235 0.87 -5.94 -13.23
N LEU A 236 0.78 -5.93 -14.57
CA LEU A 236 -0.35 -5.36 -15.33
C LEU A 236 -1.19 -6.44 -16.06
N SER A 237 -1.03 -7.71 -15.69
CA SER A 237 -1.81 -8.87 -16.20
C SER A 237 -3.28 -8.91 -15.75
N PHE A 238 -3.81 -7.87 -15.12
CA PHE A 238 -5.05 -7.91 -14.33
C PHE A 238 -6.20 -7.11 -14.95
N LEU A 239 -7.43 -7.43 -14.55
CA LEU A 239 -8.63 -6.69 -14.98
C LEU A 239 -8.88 -5.47 -14.09
N GLY A 240 -9.52 -4.43 -14.63
CA GLY A 240 -9.93 -3.23 -13.90
C GLY A 240 -8.97 -2.03 -13.96
N ASP A 241 -7.79 -2.17 -14.58
CA ASP A 241 -6.84 -1.06 -14.76
C ASP A 241 -7.34 -0.02 -15.79
N GLU A 242 -6.73 1.17 -15.80
CA GLU A 242 -7.08 2.29 -16.69
C GLU A 242 -6.78 2.03 -18.18
N VAL A 243 -6.03 0.97 -18.50
CA VAL A 243 -5.75 0.46 -19.85
C VAL A 243 -6.23 -0.99 -19.95
N PRO A 244 -7.03 -1.39 -20.96
CA PRO A 244 -7.47 -2.77 -21.10
C PRO A 244 -6.32 -3.77 -21.28
N LEU A 245 -6.37 -4.86 -20.52
CA LEU A 245 -5.45 -6.00 -20.60
C LEU A 245 -5.47 -6.69 -21.98
N ASP A 246 -4.31 -6.69 -22.65
CA ASP A 246 -4.05 -7.49 -23.86
C ASP A 246 -3.74 -8.94 -23.49
N LYS A 247 -4.77 -9.79 -23.57
CA LYS A 247 -4.72 -11.20 -23.16
C LYS A 247 -3.91 -12.09 -24.12
N GLY A 248 -3.65 -11.61 -25.34
CA GLY A 248 -2.91 -12.33 -26.37
C GLY A 248 -1.47 -11.85 -26.54
N SER A 249 -0.95 -11.06 -25.58
CA SER A 249 0.42 -10.57 -25.64
C SER A 249 1.46 -11.68 -25.49
N PHE A 250 1.26 -12.58 -24.53
CA PHE A 250 2.17 -13.69 -24.19
C PHE A 250 2.44 -14.59 -25.41
N GLU A 251 1.38 -15.17 -25.99
CA GLU A 251 1.46 -16.08 -27.16
C GLU A 251 2.08 -15.43 -28.39
N ARG A 252 1.81 -14.14 -28.57
CA ARG A 252 2.34 -13.33 -29.67
C ARG A 252 3.85 -13.09 -29.53
N ILE A 253 4.36 -13.06 -28.30
CA ILE A 253 5.81 -12.98 -28.02
C ILE A 253 6.47 -14.37 -28.15
N VAL A 254 5.86 -15.45 -27.64
CA VAL A 254 6.31 -16.84 -27.91
C VAL A 254 6.36 -17.12 -29.43
N THR A 255 5.45 -16.52 -30.20
CA THR A 255 5.41 -16.58 -31.67
C THR A 255 6.47 -15.68 -32.34
N PHE A 256 6.81 -14.54 -31.72
CA PHE A 256 7.91 -13.67 -32.18
C PHE A 256 9.25 -14.40 -32.06
N ASP A 257 9.51 -15.10 -30.96
CA ASP A 257 10.71 -15.92 -30.75
C ASP A 257 10.88 -17.02 -31.80
N ALA A 258 9.76 -17.59 -32.26
CA ALA A 258 9.73 -18.57 -33.34
C ALA A 258 9.86 -17.97 -34.76
N SER A 259 10.00 -16.65 -34.90
CA SER A 259 10.08 -15.92 -36.17
C SER A 259 11.50 -15.70 -36.70
N GLU A 260 11.62 -15.38 -38.00
CA GLU A 260 12.88 -14.98 -38.63
C GLU A 260 13.48 -13.70 -38.01
N GLU A 261 12.65 -12.79 -37.49
CA GLU A 261 13.09 -11.54 -36.86
C GLU A 261 13.78 -11.78 -35.52
N ALA A 262 13.30 -12.75 -34.73
CA ALA A 262 14.00 -13.26 -33.55
C ALA A 262 15.12 -14.27 -33.88
N GLY A 263 15.42 -14.52 -35.16
CA GLY A 263 16.51 -15.40 -35.61
C GLY A 263 16.18 -16.90 -35.67
N SER A 264 14.91 -17.27 -35.58
CA SER A 264 14.42 -18.64 -35.81
C SER A 264 14.25 -18.93 -37.31
N SER A 265 14.01 -20.21 -37.66
CA SER A 265 13.88 -20.63 -39.07
C SER A 265 12.56 -20.12 -39.70
N PRO A 266 12.53 -19.57 -40.93
CA PRO A 266 11.34 -18.93 -41.50
C PRO A 266 10.09 -19.83 -41.60
N ASN A 267 10.28 -21.14 -41.79
CA ASN A 267 9.20 -22.11 -41.85
C ASN A 267 8.68 -22.56 -40.47
N CYS A 268 9.28 -22.12 -39.35
CA CYS A 268 8.92 -22.57 -38.01
C CYS A 268 7.45 -22.23 -37.67
N VAL A 269 7.10 -20.95 -37.54
CA VAL A 269 5.71 -20.52 -37.28
C VAL A 269 4.67 -21.14 -38.23
N PRO A 270 4.88 -21.17 -39.56
CA PRO A 270 3.98 -21.89 -40.48
C PRO A 270 3.82 -23.40 -40.21
N ASN A 271 4.91 -24.11 -39.90
CA ASN A 271 4.88 -25.54 -39.63
C ASN A 271 4.28 -25.85 -38.25
N ILE A 272 4.62 -25.09 -37.20
CA ILE A 272 4.01 -25.21 -35.87
C ILE A 272 2.51 -24.95 -35.96
N ARG A 273 2.06 -23.86 -36.59
CA ARG A 273 0.62 -23.59 -36.74
C ARG A 273 -0.12 -24.71 -37.51
N ARG A 274 0.58 -25.47 -38.37
CA ARG A 274 0.01 -26.66 -39.04
C ARG A 274 -0.12 -27.87 -38.11
N THR A 275 0.80 -28.13 -37.17
CA THR A 275 0.79 -29.36 -36.35
C THR A 275 -0.53 -29.54 -35.60
N TRP A 276 -1.07 -28.47 -35.03
CA TRP A 276 -2.35 -28.44 -34.30
C TRP A 276 -3.53 -28.97 -35.15
N SER A 277 -3.58 -28.59 -36.42
CA SER A 277 -4.62 -29.06 -37.36
C SER A 277 -4.46 -30.55 -37.68
N VAL A 278 -3.22 -31.04 -37.76
CA VAL A 278 -2.89 -32.45 -37.98
C VAL A 278 -3.19 -33.28 -36.74
N MET A 279 -2.89 -32.77 -35.54
CA MET A 279 -3.15 -33.45 -34.27
C MET A 279 -4.64 -33.71 -34.08
N ARG A 280 -5.50 -32.70 -34.32
CA ARG A 280 -6.97 -32.87 -34.31
C ARG A 280 -7.45 -33.85 -35.39
N LYS A 281 -6.93 -33.73 -36.62
CA LYS A 281 -7.26 -34.61 -37.76
C LYS A 281 -6.98 -36.09 -37.47
N LEU A 282 -5.86 -36.42 -36.82
CA LEU A 282 -5.55 -37.77 -36.37
C LEU A 282 -6.39 -38.15 -35.13
N GLY A 283 -6.53 -37.20 -34.20
CA GLY A 283 -7.25 -37.31 -32.94
C GLY A 283 -8.68 -37.81 -33.04
N ALA A 284 -9.40 -37.46 -34.11
CA ALA A 284 -10.77 -37.90 -34.37
C ALA A 284 -10.95 -39.43 -34.56
N SER A 285 -9.87 -40.22 -34.65
CA SER A 285 -9.95 -41.69 -34.84
C SER A 285 -9.05 -42.46 -33.87
N GLU A 286 -9.51 -43.62 -33.38
CA GLU A 286 -8.72 -44.44 -32.44
C GLU A 286 -7.35 -44.84 -33.03
N GLN A 287 -7.32 -45.25 -34.30
CA GLN A 287 -6.07 -45.55 -35.00
C GLN A 287 -5.16 -44.30 -35.11
N GLY A 288 -5.73 -43.14 -35.43
CA GLY A 288 -4.99 -41.88 -35.49
C GLY A 288 -4.46 -41.42 -34.13
N ARG A 289 -5.17 -41.71 -33.02
CA ARG A 289 -4.68 -41.47 -31.65
C ARG A 289 -3.47 -42.33 -31.30
N GLN A 290 -3.47 -43.62 -31.67
CA GLN A 290 -2.30 -44.49 -31.50
C GLN A 290 -1.12 -44.07 -32.42
N GLN A 291 -1.42 -43.60 -33.63
CA GLN A 291 -0.41 -43.06 -34.54
C GLN A 291 0.18 -41.74 -34.02
N LEU A 292 -0.64 -40.85 -33.46
CA LEU A 292 -0.20 -39.61 -32.84
C LEU A 292 0.67 -39.88 -31.61
N LYS A 293 0.25 -40.80 -30.73
CA LYS A 293 1.03 -41.25 -29.57
C LYS A 293 2.44 -41.71 -29.96
N SER A 294 2.55 -42.58 -30.97
CA SER A 294 3.83 -43.10 -31.44
C SER A 294 4.67 -42.09 -32.22
N THR A 295 4.05 -41.18 -32.98
CA THR A 295 4.75 -40.14 -33.76
C THR A 295 5.30 -39.02 -32.87
N LEU A 296 4.56 -38.65 -31.82
CA LEU A 296 5.00 -37.71 -30.77
C LEU A 296 5.82 -38.39 -29.66
N SER A 297 6.22 -39.66 -29.83
CA SER A 297 7.07 -40.40 -28.89
C SER A 297 6.54 -40.40 -27.44
N LEU A 298 5.22 -40.43 -27.23
CA LEU A 298 4.62 -40.40 -25.89
C LEU A 298 4.65 -41.78 -25.21
N CYS A 299 4.91 -41.82 -23.90
CA CYS A 299 5.12 -43.06 -23.14
C CYS A 299 3.88 -43.96 -23.06
N ASP A 300 4.08 -45.28 -22.85
CA ASP A 300 2.99 -46.27 -22.84
C ASP A 300 1.92 -46.01 -21.76
N SER A 301 2.32 -45.40 -20.66
CA SER A 301 1.54 -44.77 -19.59
C SER A 301 0.47 -43.76 -20.06
N VAL A 302 0.79 -42.94 -21.08
CA VAL A 302 -0.07 -41.85 -21.59
C VAL A 302 -1.32 -42.41 -22.28
N LYS A 303 -2.51 -41.96 -21.87
CA LYS A 303 -3.81 -42.54 -22.26
C LYS A 303 -4.66 -41.56 -23.07
N ILE A 304 -4.51 -41.60 -24.39
CA ILE A 304 -5.35 -40.84 -25.34
C ILE A 304 -6.49 -41.75 -25.85
N LYS A 305 -7.61 -41.74 -25.15
CA LYS A 305 -8.80 -42.58 -25.41
C LYS A 305 -9.81 -41.86 -26.30
N SER A 306 -10.06 -40.58 -26.05
CA SER A 306 -11.10 -39.75 -26.68
C SER A 306 -10.51 -38.71 -27.66
N GLU A 307 -11.36 -37.96 -28.35
CA GLU A 307 -10.95 -36.77 -29.12
C GLU A 307 -10.71 -35.55 -28.20
N GLU A 308 -11.36 -35.49 -27.03
CA GLU A 308 -11.20 -34.44 -26.02
C GLU A 308 -9.81 -34.53 -25.35
N ASP A 309 -9.28 -35.74 -25.17
CA ASP A 309 -7.94 -36.04 -24.63
C ASP A 309 -6.81 -35.45 -25.51
N ILE A 310 -7.11 -35.01 -26.74
CA ILE A 310 -6.13 -34.38 -27.65
C ILE A 310 -5.81 -32.95 -27.23
N SER A 311 -6.73 -32.24 -26.58
CA SER A 311 -6.48 -30.89 -26.07
C SER A 311 -5.28 -30.90 -25.13
N GLY A 312 -5.29 -31.74 -24.08
CA GLY A 312 -4.18 -31.83 -23.13
C GLY A 312 -2.82 -32.22 -23.76
N VAL A 313 -2.80 -32.91 -24.90
CA VAL A 313 -1.56 -33.19 -25.65
C VAL A 313 -1.12 -31.97 -26.48
N MET A 314 -2.06 -31.16 -26.96
CA MET A 314 -1.78 -29.87 -27.58
C MET A 314 -1.30 -28.85 -26.55
N ASP A 315 -1.95 -28.76 -25.38
CA ASP A 315 -1.59 -27.89 -24.25
C ASP A 315 -0.18 -28.22 -23.74
N TRP A 316 0.13 -29.49 -23.51
CA TRP A 316 1.49 -29.98 -23.21
C TRP A 316 2.51 -29.57 -24.30
N ALA A 317 2.19 -29.78 -25.57
CA ALA A 317 3.09 -29.44 -26.67
C ALA A 317 3.24 -27.92 -26.90
N LYS A 318 2.28 -27.10 -26.45
CA LYS A 318 2.39 -25.64 -26.37
C LYS A 318 3.33 -25.23 -25.24
N GLY A 319 3.15 -25.80 -24.04
CA GLY A 319 3.94 -25.51 -22.85
C GLY A 319 5.44 -25.57 -23.08
N ALA A 320 5.93 -26.51 -23.90
CA ALA A 320 7.33 -26.56 -24.31
C ALA A 320 7.84 -25.24 -24.93
N TYR A 321 7.05 -24.55 -25.77
CA TYR A 321 7.42 -23.26 -26.36
C TYR A 321 7.29 -22.12 -25.37
N ASP A 322 6.33 -22.18 -24.45
CA ASP A 322 6.16 -21.19 -23.39
C ASP A 322 7.40 -21.17 -22.48
N TYR A 323 7.81 -22.34 -21.99
CA TYR A 323 9.03 -22.50 -21.18
C TYR A 323 10.31 -22.20 -21.97
N MET A 324 10.42 -22.63 -23.24
CA MET A 324 11.59 -22.28 -24.06
C MET A 324 11.66 -20.78 -24.39
N GLY A 325 10.52 -20.07 -24.51
CA GLY A 325 10.47 -18.61 -24.69
C GLY A 325 10.96 -17.87 -23.45
N MET A 326 10.43 -18.22 -22.27
CA MET A 326 10.95 -17.70 -21.00
C MET A 326 12.46 -17.99 -20.84
N GLY A 327 12.89 -19.19 -21.23
CA GLY A 327 14.29 -19.63 -21.20
C GLY A 327 15.14 -19.26 -22.42
N ASN A 328 14.73 -18.30 -23.27
CA ASN A 328 15.36 -18.04 -24.57
C ASN A 328 16.73 -17.30 -24.52
N TYR A 329 17.58 -17.65 -23.54
CA TYR A 329 18.83 -16.97 -23.20
C TYR A 329 19.96 -17.15 -24.24
N PRO A 330 20.93 -16.21 -24.30
CA PRO A 330 22.05 -16.27 -25.23
C PRO A 330 23.11 -17.34 -24.94
N TYR A 331 23.02 -18.01 -23.78
CA TYR A 331 23.90 -19.10 -23.32
C TYR A 331 23.05 -20.26 -22.75
N PRO A 332 23.61 -21.48 -22.61
CA PRO A 332 22.90 -22.60 -21.98
C PRO A 332 22.57 -22.29 -20.52
N SER A 333 21.40 -22.72 -20.03
CA SER A 333 20.97 -22.42 -18.65
C SER A 333 20.10 -23.53 -18.06
N SER A 334 20.21 -23.72 -16.74
CA SER A 334 19.39 -24.67 -15.97
C SER A 334 18.19 -24.02 -15.25
N TYR A 335 18.09 -22.69 -15.26
CA TYR A 335 17.13 -21.94 -14.42
C TYR A 335 15.67 -22.36 -14.64
N ILE A 336 15.18 -22.32 -15.89
CA ILE A 336 13.80 -22.72 -16.26
C ILE A 336 13.57 -24.24 -16.11
N MET A 337 14.63 -25.02 -15.94
CA MET A 337 14.56 -26.45 -15.63
C MET A 337 14.68 -26.73 -14.12
N ASN A 338 14.53 -25.71 -13.27
CA ASN A 338 14.68 -25.77 -11.81
C ASN A 338 16.02 -26.42 -11.36
N GLY A 339 17.10 -26.19 -12.11
CA GLY A 339 18.42 -26.80 -11.83
C GLY A 339 18.56 -28.28 -12.21
N VAL A 340 17.49 -28.94 -12.68
CA VAL A 340 17.47 -30.40 -12.94
C VAL A 340 18.19 -30.80 -14.23
N SER A 341 18.20 -29.90 -15.23
CA SER A 341 18.82 -30.12 -16.55
C SER A 341 19.18 -28.77 -17.19
N VAL A 342 19.78 -28.76 -18.38
CA VAL A 342 20.25 -27.54 -19.05
C VAL A 342 19.58 -27.40 -20.42
N LEU A 343 18.92 -26.27 -20.67
CA LEU A 343 18.49 -25.87 -22.02
C LEU A 343 19.69 -25.35 -22.82
N PRO A 344 19.78 -25.63 -24.13
CA PRO A 344 20.82 -25.06 -24.99
C PRO A 344 20.64 -23.55 -25.15
N ALA A 345 21.67 -22.83 -25.60
CA ALA A 345 21.54 -21.42 -25.96
C ALA A 345 20.49 -21.21 -27.07
N TYR A 346 19.62 -20.21 -26.90
CA TYR A 346 18.45 -19.92 -27.75
C TYR A 346 17.58 -21.17 -28.06
N PRO A 347 16.98 -21.81 -27.04
CA PRO A 347 16.22 -23.05 -27.18
C PRO A 347 15.07 -22.96 -28.19
N VAL A 348 14.39 -21.83 -28.35
CA VAL A 348 13.34 -21.68 -29.39
C VAL A 348 13.93 -21.81 -30.80
N ARG A 349 15.10 -21.21 -31.06
CA ARG A 349 15.82 -21.35 -32.33
C ARG A 349 16.29 -22.79 -32.55
N ALA A 350 16.76 -23.45 -31.49
CA ALA A 350 17.18 -24.85 -31.53
C ALA A 350 16.00 -25.79 -31.88
N ALA A 351 14.84 -25.59 -31.25
CA ALA A 351 13.60 -26.29 -31.55
C ALA A 351 13.16 -26.04 -33.01
N CYS A 352 13.03 -24.76 -33.39
CA CYS A 352 12.67 -24.35 -34.75
C CYS A 352 13.58 -24.93 -35.86
N SER A 353 14.83 -25.32 -35.55
CA SER A 353 15.72 -25.96 -36.53
C SER A 353 15.20 -27.33 -37.01
N TYR A 354 14.49 -28.09 -36.16
CA TYR A 354 13.91 -29.38 -36.54
C TYR A 354 12.75 -29.23 -37.52
N VAL A 355 11.97 -28.16 -37.39
CA VAL A 355 10.81 -27.82 -38.24
C VAL A 355 11.15 -26.80 -39.34
N ALA A 356 12.43 -26.61 -39.68
CA ALA A 356 12.86 -25.64 -40.70
C ALA A 356 12.54 -26.04 -42.15
N ASN A 357 12.29 -27.34 -42.41
CA ASN A 357 12.06 -27.87 -43.75
C ASN A 357 10.66 -27.51 -44.31
N GLU A 358 10.51 -27.49 -45.63
CA GLU A 358 9.20 -27.48 -46.28
C GLU A 358 8.59 -28.90 -46.23
N PHE A 359 7.47 -29.06 -45.54
CA PHE A 359 6.71 -30.33 -45.51
C PHE A 359 5.55 -30.27 -46.51
N SER A 360 5.44 -31.27 -47.39
CA SER A 360 4.35 -31.33 -48.37
C SER A 360 2.96 -31.41 -47.71
N ALA A 361 1.91 -31.04 -48.42
CA ALA A 361 0.53 -31.01 -47.88
C ALA A 361 0.03 -32.39 -47.41
N ASP A 362 0.60 -33.49 -47.91
CA ASP A 362 0.27 -34.85 -47.52
C ASP A 362 1.24 -35.42 -46.44
N ASP A 363 2.38 -34.78 -46.19
CA ASP A 363 3.40 -35.24 -45.22
C ASP A 363 3.12 -34.75 -43.79
N ASP A 364 1.94 -35.12 -43.30
CA ASP A 364 1.49 -34.84 -41.93
C ASP A 364 2.34 -35.57 -40.86
N ILE A 365 2.86 -36.75 -41.18
CA ILE A 365 3.62 -37.60 -40.24
C ILE A 365 5.09 -37.21 -40.21
N GLY A 366 5.71 -36.82 -41.32
CA GLY A 366 7.05 -36.22 -41.33
C GLY A 366 7.08 -34.92 -40.53
N LEU A 367 6.07 -34.07 -40.70
CA LEU A 367 5.88 -32.86 -39.89
C LEU A 367 5.75 -33.17 -38.39
N LEU A 368 4.86 -34.07 -37.98
CA LEU A 368 4.73 -34.43 -36.56
C LEU A 368 5.98 -35.12 -35.99
N THR A 369 6.73 -35.88 -36.80
CA THR A 369 8.02 -36.48 -36.39
C THR A 369 9.10 -35.41 -36.18
N ALA A 370 9.09 -34.35 -36.98
CA ALA A 370 9.97 -33.19 -36.79
C ALA A 370 9.56 -32.36 -35.57
N PHE A 371 8.26 -32.15 -35.38
CA PHE A 371 7.69 -31.48 -34.22
C PHE A 371 8.01 -32.20 -32.90
N SER A 372 7.91 -33.54 -32.86
CA SER A 372 8.34 -34.36 -31.71
C SER A 372 9.79 -34.07 -31.27
N LYS A 373 10.71 -33.91 -32.23
CA LYS A 373 12.12 -33.53 -31.95
C LYS A 373 12.26 -32.09 -31.47
N SER A 374 11.42 -31.19 -31.99
CA SER A 374 11.32 -29.79 -31.56
C SER A 374 10.94 -29.71 -30.07
N LEU A 375 9.91 -30.45 -29.65
CA LEU A 375 9.48 -30.58 -28.25
C LEU A 375 10.56 -31.22 -27.36
N GLY A 376 11.35 -32.14 -27.94
CA GLY A 376 12.48 -32.79 -27.27
C GLY A 376 13.62 -31.85 -26.84
N VAL A 377 13.68 -30.60 -27.33
CA VAL A 377 14.63 -29.60 -26.81
C VAL A 377 14.33 -29.24 -25.36
N TYR A 378 13.04 -29.23 -24.98
CA TYR A 378 12.59 -29.04 -23.60
C TYR A 378 12.50 -30.39 -22.86
N TYR A 379 11.63 -31.29 -23.35
CA TYR A 379 11.29 -32.55 -22.67
C TYR A 379 12.36 -33.67 -22.76
N ASN A 380 13.46 -33.45 -23.48
CA ASN A 380 14.65 -34.33 -23.47
C ASN A 380 15.96 -33.53 -23.40
N SER A 381 15.96 -32.43 -22.66
CA SER A 381 17.13 -31.62 -22.31
C SER A 381 18.24 -32.45 -21.64
N THR A 382 17.89 -33.52 -20.92
CA THR A 382 18.81 -34.53 -20.33
C THR A 382 19.42 -35.50 -21.35
N GLN A 383 18.87 -35.58 -22.56
CA GLN A 383 19.28 -36.46 -23.68
C GLN A 383 19.18 -37.99 -23.39
N ASP A 384 18.51 -38.40 -22.30
CA ASP A 384 18.35 -39.80 -21.91
C ASP A 384 16.89 -40.32 -22.01
N GLN A 385 15.91 -39.44 -22.22
CA GLN A 385 14.51 -39.81 -22.32
C GLN A 385 14.23 -40.57 -23.64
N GLN A 386 13.50 -41.69 -23.52
CA GLN A 386 13.13 -42.55 -24.66
C GLN A 386 11.69 -42.31 -25.15
N CYS A 387 10.87 -41.67 -24.30
CA CYS A 387 9.52 -41.25 -24.59
C CYS A 387 9.17 -40.07 -23.65
N PHE A 388 8.07 -39.38 -23.92
CA PHE A 388 7.58 -38.27 -23.08
C PHE A 388 6.35 -38.64 -22.26
N GLU A 389 6.34 -38.20 -21.00
CA GLU A 389 5.13 -38.12 -20.16
C GLU A 389 4.46 -36.75 -20.31
N LEU A 390 3.18 -36.67 -19.93
CA LEU A 390 2.43 -35.40 -19.88
C LEU A 390 2.41 -34.76 -18.48
N SER A 391 2.93 -35.44 -17.46
CA SER A 391 2.97 -34.96 -16.08
C SER A 391 4.20 -34.10 -15.79
N ALA A 392 4.19 -33.41 -14.64
CA ALA A 392 5.38 -32.78 -14.07
C ALA A 392 6.56 -33.77 -13.93
N SER A 393 7.78 -33.25 -13.94
CA SER A 393 9.03 -34.04 -13.94
C SER A 393 9.30 -34.75 -12.61
N ASN A 394 8.74 -34.24 -11.50
CA ASN A 394 8.94 -34.74 -10.16
C ASN A 394 7.78 -34.27 -9.23
N ASN A 395 7.78 -34.70 -7.97
CA ASN A 395 6.70 -34.38 -7.02
C ASN A 395 6.75 -32.95 -6.43
N GLU A 396 7.93 -32.32 -6.33
CA GLU A 396 8.09 -30.94 -5.84
C GLU A 396 7.47 -30.00 -6.88
N SER A 397 7.90 -30.10 -8.14
CA SER A 397 7.35 -29.30 -9.25
C SER A 397 5.92 -29.68 -9.69
N ALA A 398 5.33 -30.72 -9.11
CA ALA A 398 3.88 -30.96 -9.19
C ALA A 398 3.14 -30.15 -8.12
N LEU A 399 3.65 -30.17 -6.88
CA LEU A 399 3.11 -29.43 -5.75
C LEU A 399 3.26 -27.90 -5.94
N ASP A 400 4.37 -27.44 -6.51
CA ASP A 400 4.58 -26.02 -6.86
C ASP A 400 3.53 -25.54 -7.89
N ALA A 401 3.11 -26.41 -8.81
CA ALA A 401 2.07 -26.11 -9.80
C ALA A 401 0.67 -26.10 -9.17
N ASP A 402 0.36 -27.04 -8.27
CA ASP A 402 -0.88 -27.04 -7.48
C ASP A 402 -0.97 -25.74 -6.63
N PHE A 403 0.14 -25.32 -6.02
CA PHE A 403 0.24 -24.04 -5.30
C PHE A 403 0.02 -22.84 -6.21
N TRP A 404 0.59 -22.81 -7.42
CA TRP A 404 0.41 -21.71 -8.36
C TRP A 404 -1.05 -21.58 -8.85
N ASP A 405 -1.70 -22.70 -9.18
CA ASP A 405 -3.12 -22.72 -9.58
C ASP A 405 -4.03 -22.20 -8.46
N TYR A 406 -3.69 -22.52 -7.19
CA TYR A 406 -4.37 -21.94 -6.03
C TYR A 406 -4.24 -20.40 -5.98
N ILE A 407 -3.03 -19.83 -6.07
CA ILE A 407 -2.83 -18.35 -5.99
C ILE A 407 -3.52 -17.65 -7.17
N PHE A 408 -3.50 -18.25 -8.37
CA PHE A 408 -4.24 -17.77 -9.55
C PHE A 408 -5.76 -17.73 -9.30
N CYS A 409 -6.32 -18.77 -8.70
CA CYS A 409 -7.74 -18.82 -8.32
C CYS A 409 -8.10 -17.89 -7.15
N ALA A 410 -7.19 -17.71 -6.20
CA ALA A 410 -7.39 -16.95 -4.98
C ALA A 410 -7.31 -15.41 -5.18
N GLU A 411 -6.30 -14.95 -5.91
CA GLU A 411 -5.87 -13.55 -5.91
C GLU A 411 -5.38 -13.04 -7.27
N ILE A 412 -4.44 -13.76 -7.89
CA ILE A 412 -3.72 -13.29 -9.09
C ILE A 412 -4.34 -13.84 -10.38
N TYR A 413 -5.64 -13.64 -10.56
CA TYR A 413 -6.32 -14.05 -11.79
C TYR A 413 -5.81 -13.27 -13.00
N GLN A 414 -5.00 -13.93 -13.84
CA GLN A 414 -4.32 -13.39 -15.03
C GLN A 414 -4.91 -13.98 -16.33
N PRO A 415 -6.05 -13.49 -16.84
CA PRO A 415 -6.75 -14.11 -17.97
C PRO A 415 -6.03 -13.91 -19.30
N GLN A 416 -5.54 -15.01 -19.88
CA GLN A 416 -4.91 -15.08 -21.20
C GLN A 416 -5.91 -15.45 -22.31
N ALA A 417 -5.51 -15.28 -23.59
CA ALA A 417 -6.28 -15.67 -24.76
C ALA A 417 -5.38 -15.96 -25.96
N VAL A 418 -5.77 -16.92 -26.79
CA VAL A 418 -5.06 -17.35 -28.01
C VAL A 418 -5.98 -17.12 -29.21
N ASP A 419 -5.51 -16.50 -30.29
CA ASP A 419 -6.34 -16.15 -31.47
C ASP A 419 -6.03 -16.98 -32.73
N GLY A 420 -4.87 -17.64 -32.81
CA GLY A 420 -4.45 -18.48 -33.94
C GLY A 420 -4.13 -17.71 -35.23
N VAL A 421 -4.05 -16.38 -35.17
CA VAL A 421 -3.81 -15.46 -36.29
C VAL A 421 -2.52 -14.68 -36.08
N ASN A 422 -2.40 -14.04 -34.92
CA ASN A 422 -1.21 -13.31 -34.47
C ASN A 422 -0.22 -14.24 -33.74
N ASP A 423 -0.70 -15.34 -33.17
CA ASP A 423 0.10 -16.42 -32.57
C ASP A 423 0.22 -17.67 -33.49
N MET A 424 1.20 -18.54 -33.23
CA MET A 424 1.43 -19.79 -33.95
C MET A 424 0.61 -20.99 -33.45
N PHE A 425 -0.36 -20.76 -32.56
CA PHE A 425 -1.11 -21.80 -31.87
C PHE A 425 -2.51 -21.97 -32.49
N TRP A 426 -3.48 -22.41 -31.69
CA TRP A 426 -4.88 -22.55 -32.10
C TRP A 426 -5.75 -21.60 -31.28
N PRO A 427 -6.89 -21.12 -31.80
CA PRO A 427 -7.73 -20.21 -31.05
C PRO A 427 -8.28 -20.86 -29.76
N VAL A 428 -8.02 -20.19 -28.64
CA VAL A 428 -8.56 -20.45 -27.29
C VAL A 428 -9.03 -19.10 -26.75
N PRO A 429 -10.31 -18.73 -26.94
CA PRO A 429 -10.84 -17.48 -26.44
C PRO A 429 -10.97 -17.54 -24.91
N TRP A 430 -10.54 -16.48 -24.22
CA TRP A 430 -10.75 -16.29 -22.79
C TRP A 430 -12.21 -16.55 -22.37
N ASN A 431 -12.41 -17.32 -21.30
CA ASN A 431 -13.74 -17.70 -20.82
C ASN A 431 -13.80 -17.75 -19.28
N PHE A 432 -13.96 -16.58 -18.66
CA PHE A 432 -14.12 -16.42 -17.21
C PHE A 432 -15.08 -17.43 -16.54
N THR A 433 -16.15 -17.85 -17.22
CA THR A 433 -17.08 -18.85 -16.66
C THR A 433 -16.41 -20.22 -16.49
N ALA A 434 -15.63 -20.67 -17.46
CA ALA A 434 -14.89 -21.94 -17.35
C ALA A 434 -13.77 -21.83 -16.32
N ASP A 435 -13.03 -20.72 -16.30
CA ASP A 435 -11.96 -20.48 -15.33
C ASP A 435 -12.53 -20.49 -13.89
N ASN A 436 -13.69 -19.86 -13.67
CA ASN A 436 -14.38 -19.87 -12.38
C ASN A 436 -14.99 -21.24 -12.03
N GLU A 437 -15.47 -22.00 -13.02
CA GLU A 437 -15.96 -23.37 -12.81
C GLU A 437 -14.80 -24.34 -12.46
N HIS A 438 -13.59 -24.12 -12.98
CA HIS A 438 -12.36 -24.83 -12.57
C HIS A 438 -11.99 -24.52 -11.11
N CYS A 439 -11.82 -23.23 -10.75
CA CYS A 439 -11.46 -22.82 -9.38
C CYS A 439 -12.47 -23.32 -8.32
N LYS A 440 -13.75 -23.40 -8.68
CA LYS A 440 -14.80 -23.97 -7.81
C LYS A 440 -14.76 -25.50 -7.73
N ALA A 441 -14.30 -26.18 -8.76
CA ALA A 441 -14.23 -27.64 -8.80
C ALA A 441 -13.01 -28.19 -8.05
N GLU A 442 -11.85 -27.54 -8.19
CA GLU A 442 -10.59 -27.98 -7.58
C GLU A 442 -10.42 -27.42 -6.16
N TRP A 443 -10.54 -26.09 -6.00
CA TRP A 443 -10.25 -25.38 -4.74
C TRP A 443 -11.49 -24.99 -3.92
N GLY A 444 -12.68 -25.10 -4.50
CA GLY A 444 -13.93 -24.63 -3.88
C GLY A 444 -14.09 -23.10 -3.84
N ILE A 445 -13.25 -22.36 -4.59
CA ILE A 445 -13.13 -20.90 -4.53
C ILE A 445 -13.86 -20.22 -5.69
N GLU A 446 -14.51 -19.08 -5.42
CA GLU A 446 -15.00 -18.16 -6.44
C GLU A 446 -13.86 -17.22 -6.87
N LEU A 447 -13.61 -17.07 -8.17
CA LEU A 447 -12.61 -16.12 -8.68
C LEU A 447 -12.91 -14.69 -8.20
N ARG A 448 -11.86 -13.98 -7.74
CA ARG A 448 -11.90 -12.54 -7.38
C ARG A 448 -11.25 -11.68 -8.48
N PRO A 449 -11.84 -11.53 -9.70
CA PRO A 449 -11.15 -11.04 -10.90
C PRO A 449 -10.64 -9.59 -10.87
N LEU A 450 -10.99 -8.81 -9.85
CA LEU A 450 -10.51 -7.43 -9.65
C LEU A 450 -9.55 -7.30 -8.46
N TRP A 451 -9.32 -8.37 -7.66
CA TRP A 451 -8.65 -8.28 -6.36
C TRP A 451 -7.25 -7.68 -6.45
N ALA A 452 -6.38 -8.22 -7.30
CA ALA A 452 -5.04 -7.68 -7.53
C ALA A 452 -5.03 -6.19 -7.94
N THR A 453 -6.06 -5.71 -8.64
CA THR A 453 -6.19 -4.28 -9.00
C THR A 453 -6.77 -3.45 -7.86
N THR A 454 -7.73 -3.96 -7.09
CA THR A 454 -8.24 -3.33 -5.87
C THR A 454 -7.11 -3.17 -4.84
N GLN A 455 -6.26 -4.18 -4.70
CA GLN A 455 -5.13 -4.16 -3.77
C GLN A 455 -3.94 -3.35 -4.27
N TYR A 456 -3.42 -3.65 -5.45
CA TYR A 456 -2.13 -3.14 -5.92
C TYR A 456 -2.23 -2.04 -6.98
N GLY A 457 -3.42 -1.74 -7.48
CA GLY A 457 -3.73 -0.47 -8.17
C GLY A 457 -3.15 -0.26 -9.57
N GLY A 458 -2.44 -1.23 -10.14
CA GLY A 458 -1.95 -1.23 -11.53
C GLY A 458 -1.26 0.08 -11.94
N ARG A 459 -1.61 0.60 -13.13
CA ARG A 459 -1.06 1.87 -13.64
C ARG A 459 -1.48 3.10 -12.84
N LYS A 460 -2.49 3.04 -11.96
CA LYS A 460 -2.80 4.15 -11.02
C LYS A 460 -1.77 4.21 -9.88
N ALA A 461 -1.46 3.09 -9.24
CA ALA A 461 -0.46 3.03 -8.17
C ALA A 461 0.96 3.40 -8.64
N LEU A 462 1.36 2.98 -9.85
CA LEU A 462 2.68 3.30 -10.42
C LEU A 462 3.00 4.80 -10.54
N LYS A 463 1.98 5.69 -10.55
CA LYS A 463 2.18 7.16 -10.62
C LYS A 463 2.59 7.79 -9.29
N VAL A 464 2.29 7.12 -8.18
CA VAL A 464 2.55 7.59 -6.81
C VAL A 464 3.59 6.74 -6.08
N ALA A 465 3.89 5.55 -6.62
CA ALA A 465 5.02 4.72 -6.21
C ALA A 465 6.37 5.42 -6.48
N SER A 466 7.41 4.92 -5.81
CA SER A 466 8.78 5.40 -5.95
C SER A 466 9.77 4.25 -5.78
N ASN A 467 10.95 4.39 -6.38
CA ASN A 467 12.11 3.51 -6.28
C ASN A 467 11.83 2.08 -6.74
N ILE A 468 11.31 1.93 -7.97
CA ILE A 468 11.17 0.63 -8.63
C ILE A 468 11.78 0.72 -10.02
N VAL A 469 12.64 -0.24 -10.37
CA VAL A 469 13.16 -0.44 -11.72
C VAL A 469 12.54 -1.72 -12.27
N PHE A 470 11.85 -1.60 -13.40
CA PHE A 470 11.22 -2.72 -14.11
C PHE A 470 12.04 -3.08 -15.35
N SER A 471 12.90 -4.09 -15.22
CA SER A 471 13.63 -4.69 -16.34
C SER A 471 12.72 -5.69 -17.08
N ASN A 472 12.65 -5.64 -18.41
CA ASN A 472 11.83 -6.54 -19.22
C ASN A 472 12.57 -6.94 -20.50
N GLY A 473 12.67 -8.26 -20.75
CA GLY A 473 13.23 -8.82 -21.98
C GLY A 473 12.27 -8.70 -23.17
N ASN A 474 12.78 -8.56 -24.39
CA ASN A 474 11.94 -8.51 -25.60
C ASN A 474 11.58 -9.91 -26.16
N TYR A 475 12.26 -10.97 -25.71
CA TYR A 475 11.91 -12.38 -25.95
C TYR A 475 11.06 -12.97 -24.80
N ASP A 476 11.00 -12.28 -23.66
CA ASP A 476 10.22 -12.72 -22.50
C ASP A 476 8.71 -12.58 -22.76
N PRO A 477 7.92 -13.68 -22.75
CA PRO A 477 6.47 -13.61 -22.96
C PRO A 477 5.72 -12.76 -21.92
N TRP A 478 6.24 -12.68 -20.69
CA TRP A 478 5.63 -11.89 -19.61
C TRP A 478 5.80 -10.37 -19.79
N SER A 479 6.78 -9.93 -20.59
CA SER A 479 6.97 -8.50 -20.91
C SER A 479 5.74 -7.85 -21.52
N GLY A 480 4.88 -8.63 -22.20
CA GLY A 480 3.62 -8.17 -22.79
C GLY A 480 2.63 -7.55 -21.80
N THR A 481 2.73 -7.91 -20.51
CA THR A 481 1.97 -7.33 -19.39
C THR A 481 2.87 -6.74 -18.30
N GLY A 482 4.15 -6.53 -18.63
CA GLY A 482 5.12 -5.82 -17.80
C GLY A 482 5.01 -4.29 -17.90
N VAL A 483 5.85 -3.59 -17.13
CA VAL A 483 5.94 -2.12 -17.14
C VAL A 483 6.96 -1.66 -18.18
N LEU A 484 6.50 -1.38 -19.40
CA LEU A 484 7.34 -1.00 -20.55
C LEU A 484 7.52 0.53 -20.75
N GLN A 485 7.18 1.35 -19.75
CA GLN A 485 7.39 2.81 -19.80
C GLN A 485 7.67 3.39 -18.40
N ASN A 486 8.43 4.47 -18.33
CA ASN A 486 8.64 5.20 -17.07
C ASN A 486 7.34 5.85 -16.59
N TYR A 487 7.10 5.80 -15.28
CA TYR A 487 6.02 6.53 -14.61
C TYR A 487 6.54 7.75 -13.84
N SER A 488 7.82 7.78 -13.47
CA SER A 488 8.51 8.95 -12.89
C SER A 488 10.03 8.80 -13.02
N ASP A 489 10.82 9.78 -12.54
CA ASP A 489 12.30 9.68 -12.39
C ASP A 489 12.75 8.71 -11.27
N SER A 490 11.82 7.89 -10.78
CA SER A 490 11.93 6.99 -9.63
C SER A 490 11.20 5.65 -9.87
N VAL A 491 10.25 5.60 -10.81
CA VAL A 491 9.60 4.38 -11.33
C VAL A 491 9.93 4.26 -12.82
N VAL A 492 10.92 3.43 -13.13
CA VAL A 492 11.63 3.39 -14.43
C VAL A 492 11.45 2.03 -15.09
N ALA A 493 11.29 2.03 -16.42
CA ALA A 493 11.26 0.83 -17.24
C ALA A 493 12.55 0.70 -18.06
N LEU A 494 13.12 -0.51 -18.10
CA LEU A 494 14.34 -0.84 -18.84
C LEU A 494 14.09 -2.04 -19.76
N THR A 495 14.38 -1.90 -21.06
CA THR A 495 14.20 -2.98 -22.03
C THR A 495 15.53 -3.71 -22.26
N VAL A 496 15.51 -5.04 -22.15
CA VAL A 496 16.64 -5.91 -22.49
C VAL A 496 16.43 -6.48 -23.89
N GLU A 497 17.02 -5.81 -24.90
CA GLU A 497 16.99 -6.24 -26.29
C GLU A 497 17.79 -7.54 -26.46
N GLY A 498 17.12 -8.58 -26.97
CA GLY A 498 17.62 -9.96 -27.04
C GLY A 498 17.60 -10.70 -25.70
N GLY A 499 16.95 -10.13 -24.67
CA GLY A 499 16.76 -10.76 -23.37
C GLY A 499 15.48 -11.58 -23.30
N ALA A 500 15.58 -12.78 -22.75
CA ALA A 500 14.44 -13.57 -22.26
C ALA A 500 14.17 -13.23 -20.78
N HIS A 501 13.43 -14.09 -20.08
CA HIS A 501 12.84 -13.82 -18.77
C HIS A 501 13.89 -13.37 -17.72
N HIS A 502 13.81 -12.11 -17.28
CA HIS A 502 14.70 -11.46 -16.30
C HIS A 502 16.21 -11.79 -16.42
N LEU A 503 16.75 -11.77 -17.65
CA LEU A 503 18.18 -12.02 -17.94
C LEU A 503 19.12 -11.05 -17.20
N ASP A 504 18.65 -9.85 -16.86
CA ASP A 504 19.31 -8.86 -16.01
C ASP A 504 19.70 -9.38 -14.62
N LEU A 505 18.88 -10.20 -13.99
CA LEU A 505 19.15 -10.74 -12.64
C LEU A 505 20.24 -11.82 -12.61
N MET A 506 20.53 -12.44 -13.75
CA MET A 506 21.46 -13.57 -13.88
C MET A 506 22.92 -13.17 -13.66
N PHE A 507 23.78 -14.17 -13.39
CA PHE A 507 25.24 -14.02 -13.44
C PHE A 507 25.73 -13.53 -14.80
N SER A 508 26.80 -12.74 -14.80
CA SER A 508 27.40 -12.18 -16.01
C SER A 508 28.14 -13.23 -16.83
N ASN A 509 27.95 -13.17 -18.16
CA ASN A 509 28.41 -14.16 -19.11
C ASN A 509 29.14 -13.50 -20.30
N ASP A 510 30.15 -14.17 -20.88
CA ASP A 510 30.86 -13.69 -22.09
C ASP A 510 29.93 -13.52 -23.32
N LEU A 511 28.73 -14.12 -23.29
CA LEU A 511 27.70 -14.01 -24.33
C LEU A 511 26.58 -13.01 -23.99
N ASP A 512 26.68 -12.24 -22.90
CA ASP A 512 25.71 -11.20 -22.55
C ASP A 512 25.60 -10.12 -23.64
N THR A 513 24.37 -9.70 -23.94
CA THR A 513 24.14 -8.66 -24.95
C THR A 513 24.57 -7.28 -24.44
N PRO A 514 24.97 -6.34 -25.33
CA PRO A 514 25.21 -4.95 -24.94
C PRO A 514 24.00 -4.27 -24.29
N SER A 515 22.78 -4.83 -24.44
CA SER A 515 21.58 -4.32 -23.79
C SER A 515 21.52 -4.74 -22.31
N VAL A 516 21.71 -6.02 -21.97
CA VAL A 516 21.69 -6.45 -20.56
C VAL A 516 22.83 -5.80 -19.76
N LEU A 517 24.03 -5.65 -20.35
CA LEU A 517 25.15 -4.94 -19.73
C LEU A 517 24.86 -3.45 -19.48
N ALA A 518 24.03 -2.81 -20.31
CA ALA A 518 23.59 -1.44 -20.09
C ALA A 518 22.49 -1.35 -19.01
N VAL A 519 21.60 -2.34 -18.95
CA VAL A 519 20.50 -2.44 -17.98
C VAL A 519 21.05 -2.71 -16.57
N ARG A 520 21.90 -3.74 -16.36
CA ARG A 520 22.59 -4.00 -15.07
C ARG A 520 23.36 -2.78 -14.55
N LYS A 521 23.93 -1.97 -15.46
CA LYS A 521 24.60 -0.71 -15.10
C LYS A 521 23.61 0.37 -14.63
N ALA A 522 22.47 0.53 -15.29
CA ALA A 522 21.44 1.48 -14.88
C ALA A 522 20.81 1.08 -13.53
N GLU A 523 20.51 -0.20 -13.34
CA GLU A 523 20.05 -0.76 -12.07
C GLU A 523 21.02 -0.45 -10.93
N LYS A 524 22.33 -0.66 -11.14
CA LYS A 524 23.37 -0.25 -10.18
C LYS A 524 23.37 1.25 -9.88
N GLU A 525 23.17 2.10 -10.88
CA GLU A 525 23.07 3.57 -10.66
C GLU A 525 21.82 3.93 -9.82
N HIS A 526 20.71 3.20 -9.97
CA HIS A 526 19.53 3.31 -9.11
C HIS A 526 19.78 2.79 -7.69
N MET A 527 20.42 1.63 -7.52
CA MET A 527 20.78 1.09 -6.21
C MET A 527 21.68 2.06 -5.41
N HIS A 528 22.69 2.66 -6.05
CA HIS A 528 23.55 3.69 -5.45
C HIS A 528 22.80 4.97 -5.10
N LYS A 529 21.78 5.34 -5.89
CA LYS A 529 20.89 6.47 -5.59
C LYS A 529 20.11 6.22 -4.29
N TRP A 530 19.44 5.07 -4.17
CA TRP A 530 18.61 4.73 -3.01
C TRP A 530 19.42 4.59 -1.71
N ALA A 531 20.58 3.92 -1.79
CA ALA A 531 21.47 3.78 -0.64
C ALA A 531 21.99 5.13 -0.12
N ARG A 532 22.28 6.08 -1.02
CA ARG A 532 22.66 7.45 -0.66
C ARG A 532 21.48 8.21 -0.04
N GLU A 533 20.31 8.17 -0.66
CA GLU A 533 19.11 8.89 -0.21
C GLU A 533 18.72 8.49 1.23
N PHE A 534 18.77 7.19 1.56
CA PHE A 534 18.57 6.70 2.92
C PHE A 534 19.58 7.29 3.93
N TYR A 535 20.88 7.32 3.60
CA TYR A 535 21.89 7.86 4.52
C TYR A 535 21.85 9.39 4.63
N GLU A 536 21.43 10.10 3.58
CA GLU A 536 21.13 11.53 3.63
C GLU A 536 19.94 11.82 4.55
N HIS A 537 18.87 11.00 4.49
CA HIS A 537 17.75 11.05 5.44
C HIS A 537 18.19 10.81 6.88
N LYS A 538 18.90 9.70 7.16
CA LYS A 538 19.38 9.40 8.53
C LYS A 538 20.21 10.56 9.10
N ALA A 539 21.03 11.20 8.26
CA ALA A 539 21.82 12.35 8.66
C ALA A 539 20.99 13.63 8.88
N ALA A 540 19.81 13.77 8.27
CA ALA A 540 18.85 14.83 8.56
C ALA A 540 18.10 14.59 9.87
N VAL A 541 17.59 13.38 10.11
CA VAL A 541 16.93 12.99 11.37
C VAL A 541 17.88 13.11 12.56
N ALA A 542 19.13 12.65 12.41
CA ALA A 542 20.15 12.79 13.45
C ALA A 542 20.41 14.26 13.83
N LYS A 543 20.39 15.19 12.87
CA LYS A 543 20.50 16.64 13.14
C LYS A 543 19.27 17.19 13.87
N LYS A 544 18.06 16.78 13.48
CA LYS A 544 16.81 17.14 14.21
C LYS A 544 16.81 16.65 15.67
N LYS A 545 17.51 15.54 15.96
CA LYS A 545 17.64 14.96 17.31
C LYS A 545 18.77 15.55 18.16
N MET A 546 19.69 16.34 17.60
CA MET A 546 20.67 17.07 18.40
C MET A 546 19.99 18.31 18.99
N PRO A 547 19.94 18.48 20.33
CA PRO A 547 19.26 19.63 20.92
C PRO A 547 19.93 20.95 20.54
N GLU A 548 19.14 21.95 20.15
CA GLU A 548 19.52 23.34 20.38
C GLU A 548 19.40 23.62 21.89
N GLU A 549 20.46 23.30 22.65
CA GLU A 549 20.69 23.86 23.98
C GLU A 549 21.03 25.37 23.90
N GLU A 550 20.22 26.16 23.17
CA GLU A 550 20.05 27.59 23.40
C GLU A 550 18.89 28.17 22.56
N LYS A 551 17.90 28.78 23.24
CA LYS A 551 16.90 29.74 22.72
C LYS A 551 15.64 29.20 22.01
N SER A 552 14.74 28.66 22.81
CA SER A 552 13.37 29.22 22.87
C SER A 552 13.09 29.73 24.29
N PRO A 553 12.71 31.00 24.49
CA PRO A 553 12.56 31.57 25.82
C PRO A 553 11.19 31.27 26.43
N ILE A 554 11.07 30.17 27.18
CA ILE A 554 9.96 29.99 28.13
C ILE A 554 10.14 30.99 29.27
N LEU A 555 9.56 32.19 29.10
CA LEU A 555 9.71 33.31 30.02
C LEU A 555 8.75 33.19 31.22
N ILE A 556 9.01 32.23 32.10
CA ILE A 556 8.40 32.19 33.44
C ILE A 556 8.90 33.43 34.21
N ASN A 557 8.06 34.46 34.31
CA ASN A 557 8.42 35.73 34.93
C ASN A 557 7.67 35.92 36.27
N VAL A 558 8.12 35.19 37.30
CA VAL A 558 7.61 35.34 38.67
C VAL A 558 7.93 36.75 39.20
N GLY A 559 6.92 37.49 39.63
CA GLY A 559 7.04 38.90 39.97
C GLY A 559 7.92 39.18 41.20
N GLY A 560 8.82 40.17 41.08
CA GLY A 560 9.64 40.68 42.18
C GLY A 560 10.09 42.12 41.93
N GLY A 561 9.48 43.09 42.63
CA GLY A 561 9.69 44.51 42.36
C GLY A 561 10.91 45.13 43.05
N ALA A 562 11.79 45.78 42.27
CA ALA A 562 12.80 46.71 42.80
C ALA A 562 13.02 47.89 41.83
N SER A 563 13.23 49.09 42.38
CA SER A 563 13.39 50.32 41.59
C SER A 563 14.84 50.59 41.21
N SER A 564 15.11 50.87 39.93
CA SER A 564 16.15 51.83 39.55
C SER A 564 15.91 52.42 38.16
N ARG A 565 16.19 53.72 37.99
CA ARG A 565 16.26 54.40 36.68
C ARG A 565 17.73 54.59 36.29
N ILE A 566 18.12 54.22 35.06
CA ILE A 566 19.24 54.86 34.36
C ILE A 566 18.80 55.17 32.92
N THR A 567 19.19 56.34 32.43
CA THR A 567 18.80 56.90 31.13
C THR A 567 19.77 56.54 30.01
N TYR A 568 19.27 56.21 28.83
CA TYR A 568 20.03 56.35 27.58
C TYR A 568 19.97 57.79 27.06
N ARG A 569 21.09 58.29 26.51
CA ARG A 569 21.16 59.59 25.85
C ARG A 569 22.26 59.63 24.78
N ASP A 570 21.87 60.10 23.60
CA ASP A 570 22.66 60.69 22.50
C ASP A 570 24.16 60.40 22.37
N TYR A 571 24.56 59.92 21.18
CA TYR A 571 25.64 60.57 20.41
C TYR A 571 25.28 60.63 18.93
N SER A 572 25.79 61.63 18.20
CA SER A 572 25.19 62.07 16.95
C SER A 572 26.19 62.55 15.88
N SER A 573 25.91 62.16 14.62
CA SER A 573 26.04 63.00 13.40
C SER A 573 27.47 63.36 12.88
N PRO A 574 27.64 63.88 11.64
CA PRO A 574 27.40 63.14 10.38
C PRO A 574 28.45 63.38 9.24
N GLY A 575 28.38 62.57 8.16
CA GLY A 575 28.89 62.88 6.80
C GLY A 575 28.64 61.70 5.85
N LYS A 576 27.84 61.78 4.77
CA LYS A 576 28.00 62.52 3.48
C LYS A 576 29.30 62.12 2.76
N ILE A 577 29.33 61.63 1.50
CA ILE A 577 28.47 61.79 0.30
C ILE A 577 28.80 60.62 -0.69
N VAL A 578 28.03 60.18 -1.71
CA VAL A 578 26.56 60.13 -2.05
C VAL A 578 26.38 59.32 -3.38
N LEU A 579 25.15 59.04 -3.85
CA LEU A 579 24.77 58.15 -5.01
C LEU A 579 24.91 56.64 -4.70
N LEU A 580 24.08 55.70 -5.21
CA LEU A 580 22.85 55.77 -6.01
C LEU A 580 21.98 54.52 -5.71
N ILE A 581 20.69 54.66 -5.40
CA ILE A 581 19.72 53.55 -5.30
C ILE A 581 18.41 53.96 -5.99
N GLY A 582 17.88 53.08 -6.86
CA GLY A 582 16.51 53.19 -7.37
C GLY A 582 16.34 52.72 -8.82
N ALA A 583 16.04 51.43 -9.03
CA ALA A 583 15.24 50.89 -10.17
C ALA A 583 15.23 49.32 -10.22
N VAL A 584 14.59 48.62 -9.27
CA VAL A 584 14.28 47.16 -9.45
C VAL A 584 12.91 46.73 -8.87
N VAL A 585 11.93 47.64 -8.72
CA VAL A 585 10.55 47.28 -8.31
C VAL A 585 9.52 47.98 -9.21
N THR A 586 9.78 48.03 -10.51
CA THR A 586 8.91 48.73 -11.49
C THR A 586 8.95 48.08 -12.88
N LEU A 587 9.19 46.76 -12.95
CA LEU A 587 9.21 46.00 -14.20
C LEU A 587 8.46 44.64 -14.11
N ALA A 588 7.54 44.52 -13.17
CA ALA A 588 6.69 43.32 -12.98
C ALA A 588 5.17 43.60 -13.12
N LEU A 589 4.78 44.84 -13.46
CA LEU A 589 3.38 45.30 -13.48
C LEU A 589 2.96 45.97 -14.82
N LEU A 590 3.75 45.81 -15.88
CA LEU A 590 3.50 46.45 -17.20
C LEU A 590 3.61 45.49 -18.40
N LEU A 591 3.54 44.17 -18.16
CA LEU A 591 3.45 43.14 -19.22
C LEU A 591 2.37 42.10 -18.89
N PHE A 592 1.12 42.53 -18.77
CA PHE A 592 -0.11 41.76 -19.07
C PHE A 592 -1.34 42.68 -18.93
N ASN A 593 -1.73 43.37 -20.02
CA ASN A 593 -3.00 44.10 -20.07
C ASN A 593 -3.48 44.30 -21.51
N ARG A 594 -4.81 44.26 -21.70
CA ARG A 594 -5.58 44.06 -22.95
C ARG A 594 -5.39 42.67 -23.59
N GLN A 595 -6.41 42.03 -24.16
CA GLN A 595 -7.88 42.19 -24.17
C GLN A 595 -8.43 40.83 -24.71
N ASP A 596 -9.65 40.33 -24.45
CA ASP A 596 -10.88 40.89 -23.87
C ASP A 596 -11.53 39.88 -22.91
N VAL A 597 -12.33 40.36 -21.95
CA VAL A 597 -13.31 39.53 -21.22
C VAL A 597 -14.65 40.26 -21.19
N LEU A 598 -15.69 39.65 -21.75
CA LEU A 598 -17.08 40.07 -21.54
C LEU A 598 -17.47 39.72 -20.10
N ALA A 599 -17.64 40.73 -19.25
CA ALA A 599 -17.97 40.51 -17.85
C ALA A 599 -19.42 40.04 -17.64
N PRO A 600 -19.68 38.83 -17.13
CA PRO A 600 -20.93 38.56 -16.45
C PRO A 600 -20.92 39.34 -15.13
N THR A 601 -21.88 40.24 -14.94
CA THR A 601 -22.02 40.99 -13.69
C THR A 601 -22.54 40.08 -12.58
N PHE A 602 -21.62 39.43 -11.85
CA PHE A 602 -21.95 38.74 -10.60
C PHE A 602 -22.40 39.77 -9.55
N GLY A 603 -23.70 40.03 -9.49
CA GLY A 603 -24.32 40.87 -8.49
C GLY A 603 -24.22 40.21 -7.11
N THR A 604 -23.55 40.87 -6.17
CA THR A 604 -23.45 40.43 -4.78
C THR A 604 -24.83 40.40 -4.12
N SER A 605 -25.40 39.20 -4.01
CA SER A 605 -26.62 38.92 -3.25
C SER A 605 -26.33 37.72 -2.36
N PRO A 606 -26.31 37.86 -1.02
CA PRO A 606 -26.19 36.71 -0.14
C PRO A 606 -27.47 35.88 -0.27
N LYS A 607 -27.34 34.70 -0.87
CA LYS A 607 -28.39 33.68 -1.01
C LYS A 607 -27.79 32.35 -0.57
N GLY A 608 -28.59 31.55 0.14
CA GLY A 608 -28.16 30.20 0.53
C GLY A 608 -27.22 30.16 1.73
N ILE A 609 -27.61 30.75 2.86
CA ILE A 609 -27.38 30.00 4.11
C ILE A 609 -28.41 28.87 4.07
N ALA A 610 -27.95 27.62 4.01
CA ALA A 610 -28.81 26.48 4.25
C ALA A 610 -29.28 26.53 5.72
N THR A 611 -30.47 27.05 5.95
CA THR A 611 -31.07 27.16 7.28
C THR A 611 -31.70 25.83 7.66
N TYR A 612 -30.86 24.88 8.04
CA TYR A 612 -31.31 23.72 8.79
C TYR A 612 -31.93 24.18 10.11
N THR A 613 -33.00 23.50 10.56
CA THR A 613 -33.39 23.54 11.97
C THR A 613 -32.28 22.87 12.79
N SER A 614 -31.99 23.42 13.97
CA SER A 614 -30.87 22.95 14.81
C SER A 614 -31.35 22.33 16.12
N ASN A 615 -30.67 21.26 16.55
CA ASN A 615 -30.74 20.69 17.89
C ASN A 615 -30.17 21.67 18.94
N ALA A 616 -30.23 21.27 20.22
CA ALA A 616 -29.73 22.07 21.34
C ALA A 616 -28.20 22.32 21.33
N ASP A 617 -27.44 21.46 20.62
CA ASP A 617 -26.00 21.56 20.37
C ASP A 617 -25.65 22.28 19.04
N GLY A 618 -26.66 22.71 18.27
CA GLY A 618 -26.48 23.34 16.97
C GLY A 618 -26.46 22.40 15.77
N THR A 619 -26.49 21.07 15.94
CA THR A 619 -26.50 20.12 14.82
C THR A 619 -27.80 20.18 14.00
N PRO A 620 -27.77 20.03 12.66
CA PRO A 620 -28.97 19.97 11.84
C PRO A 620 -29.91 18.79 12.17
N THR A 621 -31.21 19.05 12.37
CA THR A 621 -32.19 18.04 12.86
C THR A 621 -32.74 17.06 11.80
N ASP A 622 -32.22 17.07 10.56
CA ASP A 622 -32.91 16.45 9.41
C ASP A 622 -31.93 15.98 8.30
N LEU A 623 -30.71 15.56 8.66
CA LEU A 623 -29.71 15.09 7.68
C LEU A 623 -29.99 13.67 7.19
N LEU A 624 -30.43 12.78 8.09
CA LEU A 624 -30.75 11.39 7.76
C LEU A 624 -31.86 11.27 6.70
N SER A 625 -32.78 12.23 6.57
CA SER A 625 -33.82 12.21 5.53
C SER A 625 -33.33 12.67 4.14
N GLN A 626 -32.14 13.26 4.07
CA GLN A 626 -31.44 13.63 2.83
C GLN A 626 -30.53 12.49 2.31
N CYS A 627 -30.51 11.34 3.00
CA CYS A 627 -29.67 10.19 2.70
C CYS A 627 -30.51 8.92 2.54
N GLU A 628 -29.99 7.94 1.80
CA GLU A 628 -30.52 6.59 1.69
C GLU A 628 -29.66 5.64 2.54
N GLU A 629 -30.23 5.01 3.58
CA GLU A 629 -29.58 3.94 4.34
C GLU A 629 -29.48 2.68 3.48
N LYS A 630 -28.27 2.13 3.34
CA LYS A 630 -27.96 0.97 2.49
C LYS A 630 -27.10 -0.03 3.25
N PHE A 631 -27.10 -1.25 2.72
CA PHE A 631 -26.20 -2.31 3.15
C PHE A 631 -25.46 -2.87 1.93
N PHE A 632 -24.17 -3.15 2.09
CA PHE A 632 -23.31 -3.78 1.12
C PHE A 632 -22.99 -5.21 1.58
N THR A 633 -22.99 -6.16 0.66
CA THR A 633 -22.59 -7.54 0.96
C THR A 633 -21.08 -7.62 0.95
N GLN A 634 -20.51 -7.61 2.14
CA GLN A 634 -19.08 -7.46 2.38
C GLN A 634 -18.46 -8.81 2.79
N THR A 635 -17.23 -9.05 2.37
CA THR A 635 -16.46 -10.22 2.80
C THR A 635 -16.06 -10.05 4.27
N LEU A 636 -16.24 -11.07 5.11
CA LEU A 636 -15.85 -10.98 6.51
C LEU A 636 -14.33 -10.87 6.67
N ASP A 637 -13.60 -11.73 5.96
CA ASP A 637 -12.15 -11.74 5.95
C ASP A 637 -11.67 -11.55 4.51
N HIS A 638 -10.95 -10.47 4.26
CA HIS A 638 -10.44 -10.14 2.93
C HIS A 638 -9.20 -10.95 2.54
N PHE A 639 -8.56 -11.58 3.52
CA PHE A 639 -7.29 -12.30 3.39
C PHE A 639 -7.45 -13.83 3.48
N ASP A 640 -8.68 -14.34 3.72
CA ASP A 640 -9.12 -15.72 3.42
C ASP A 640 -10.15 -15.71 2.28
N VAL A 641 -9.87 -16.40 1.17
CA VAL A 641 -10.77 -16.45 0.00
C VAL A 641 -12.00 -17.33 0.24
N GLY A 642 -11.95 -18.23 1.23
CA GLY A 642 -13.08 -19.05 1.68
C GLY A 642 -14.03 -18.34 2.66
N ALA A 643 -13.77 -17.08 3.00
CA ALA A 643 -14.45 -16.36 4.07
C ALA A 643 -15.97 -16.20 3.85
N PRO A 644 -16.77 -16.21 4.93
CA PRO A 644 -18.20 -15.89 4.86
C PRO A 644 -18.42 -14.39 4.60
N ILE A 645 -19.67 -14.03 4.29
CA ILE A 645 -20.10 -12.65 4.06
C ILE A 645 -20.93 -12.10 5.23
N TYR A 646 -20.87 -10.78 5.44
CA TYR A 646 -21.77 -10.05 6.32
C TYR A 646 -22.46 -8.90 5.57
N GLN A 647 -23.09 -7.96 6.30
CA GLN A 647 -23.70 -6.75 5.73
C GLN A 647 -23.06 -5.52 6.36
N GLU A 648 -22.29 -4.77 5.58
CA GLU A 648 -21.73 -3.48 5.96
C GLU A 648 -22.76 -2.38 5.69
N ARG A 649 -23.10 -1.57 6.70
CA ARG A 649 -23.99 -0.43 6.53
C ARG A 649 -23.24 0.77 5.94
N TYR A 650 -23.92 1.51 5.06
CA TYR A 650 -23.49 2.83 4.62
C TYR A 650 -24.68 3.73 4.30
N PHE A 651 -24.51 5.04 4.40
CA PHE A 651 -25.47 6.04 3.92
C PHE A 651 -24.95 6.68 2.64
N VAL A 652 -25.85 6.98 1.69
CA VAL A 652 -25.54 7.80 0.50
C VAL A 652 -26.44 9.01 0.44
N CYS A 653 -25.86 10.20 0.27
CA CYS A 653 -26.58 11.47 0.16
C CYS A 653 -26.12 12.17 -1.13
N ASP A 654 -26.82 11.95 -2.25
CA ASP A 654 -26.39 12.33 -3.60
C ASP A 654 -27.09 13.58 -4.17
N GLN A 655 -27.84 14.31 -3.34
CA GLN A 655 -28.62 15.50 -3.72
C GLN A 655 -27.86 16.64 -4.41
N HIS A 656 -26.52 16.68 -4.29
CA HIS A 656 -25.64 17.62 -4.98
C HIS A 656 -24.79 16.99 -6.09
N PHE A 657 -24.88 15.67 -6.29
CA PHE A 657 -23.96 14.91 -7.14
C PHE A 657 -24.16 15.24 -8.62
N ARG A 658 -23.07 15.65 -9.30
CA ARG A 658 -23.11 16.07 -10.70
C ARG A 658 -21.88 15.59 -11.48
N GLN A 659 -21.99 15.65 -12.81
CA GLN A 659 -20.85 15.40 -13.69
C GLN A 659 -19.73 16.40 -13.43
N GLY A 660 -18.50 15.91 -13.21
CA GLY A 660 -17.37 16.73 -12.79
C GLY A 660 -17.29 16.99 -11.27
N GLY A 661 -18.20 16.39 -10.49
CA GLY A 661 -18.17 16.41 -9.04
C GLY A 661 -17.50 15.18 -8.43
N VAL A 662 -17.48 15.12 -7.11
CA VAL A 662 -16.64 14.20 -6.31
C VAL A 662 -17.46 13.18 -5.51
N MET A 663 -16.79 12.18 -4.95
CA MET A 663 -17.28 11.43 -3.79
C MET A 663 -16.58 11.96 -2.54
N PHE A 664 -17.34 12.44 -1.55
CA PHE A 664 -16.85 12.66 -0.20
C PHE A 664 -17.19 11.42 0.62
N PHE A 665 -16.17 10.76 1.18
CA PHE A 665 -16.31 9.48 1.87
C PHE A 665 -15.88 9.64 3.32
N TYR A 666 -16.81 9.51 4.26
CA TYR A 666 -16.47 9.41 5.67
C TYR A 666 -15.96 7.99 5.97
N VAL A 667 -14.77 7.92 6.55
CA VAL A 667 -14.12 6.68 6.97
C VAL A 667 -14.62 6.37 8.38
N GLY A 668 -15.58 5.44 8.46
CA GLY A 668 -16.22 5.05 9.71
C GLY A 668 -15.22 4.58 10.77
N ASN A 669 -15.60 4.77 12.04
CA ASN A 669 -14.73 4.51 13.17
C ASN A 669 -15.53 3.99 14.39
N GLU A 670 -15.05 4.24 15.62
CA GLU A 670 -15.39 3.54 16.87
C GLU A 670 -16.83 3.77 17.44
N ALA A 671 -17.82 4.03 16.60
CA ALA A 671 -19.23 4.18 16.99
C ALA A 671 -20.21 4.02 15.81
N ASN A 672 -21.50 4.02 16.14
CA ASN A 672 -22.64 4.06 15.21
C ASN A 672 -22.55 5.23 14.21
N VAL A 673 -22.56 4.94 12.90
CA VAL A 673 -22.23 5.92 11.83
C VAL A 673 -23.20 7.11 11.75
N GLU A 674 -24.39 6.99 12.32
CA GLU A 674 -25.36 8.09 12.41
C GLU A 674 -24.81 9.29 13.22
N LEU A 675 -23.88 9.05 14.16
CA LEU A 675 -23.14 10.10 14.87
C LEU A 675 -22.29 10.94 13.90
N TYR A 676 -21.43 10.28 13.11
CA TYR A 676 -20.52 10.96 12.19
C TYR A 676 -21.28 11.70 11.06
N LEU A 677 -22.39 11.12 10.59
CA LEU A 677 -23.28 11.75 9.61
C LEU A 677 -23.88 13.06 10.14
N ASN A 678 -24.29 13.09 11.41
CA ASN A 678 -24.93 14.25 12.03
C ASN A 678 -23.94 15.34 12.49
N HIS A 679 -22.65 15.01 12.69
CA HIS A 679 -21.64 15.95 13.19
C HIS A 679 -20.62 16.44 12.14
N THR A 680 -20.33 15.68 11.07
CA THR A 680 -19.28 16.02 10.07
C THR A 680 -19.72 17.10 9.07
N GLY A 681 -19.95 18.32 9.58
CA GLY A 681 -20.39 19.46 8.80
C GLY A 681 -19.45 19.90 7.68
N LEU A 682 -18.14 19.62 7.78
CA LEU A 682 -17.17 19.95 6.72
C LEU A 682 -17.51 19.29 5.37
N MET A 683 -18.05 18.05 5.39
CA MET A 683 -18.54 17.37 4.18
C MET A 683 -19.81 18.05 3.64
N TRP A 684 -20.81 18.24 4.52
CA TRP A 684 -22.11 18.80 4.18
C TRP A 684 -22.02 20.23 3.61
N GLU A 685 -21.27 21.12 4.26
CA GLU A 685 -21.15 22.52 3.85
C GLU A 685 -20.39 22.73 2.53
N ASN A 686 -19.65 21.73 2.06
CA ASN A 686 -18.91 21.78 0.81
C ASN A 686 -19.59 21.00 -0.34
N ALA A 687 -20.62 20.21 -0.05
CA ALA A 687 -21.24 19.30 -1.00
C ALA A 687 -21.77 19.98 -2.28
N GLU A 688 -22.45 21.13 -2.17
CA GLU A 688 -22.96 21.86 -3.35
C GLU A 688 -21.84 22.45 -4.23
N GLU A 689 -20.75 22.92 -3.62
CA GLU A 689 -19.63 23.56 -4.31
C GLU A 689 -18.81 22.52 -5.10
N PHE A 690 -18.49 21.40 -4.46
CA PHE A 690 -17.80 20.28 -5.10
C PHE A 690 -18.73 19.43 -5.98
N GLY A 691 -20.06 19.62 -5.87
CA GLY A 691 -21.03 18.81 -6.59
C GLY A 691 -20.98 17.34 -6.15
N ALA A 692 -20.83 17.13 -4.85
CA ALA A 692 -20.45 15.86 -4.26
C ALA A 692 -21.62 14.89 -4.09
N MET A 693 -21.32 13.60 -4.17
CA MET A 693 -22.04 12.57 -3.44
C MET A 693 -21.39 12.40 -2.07
N LEU A 694 -22.17 12.46 -0.99
CA LEU A 694 -21.70 12.08 0.33
C LEU A 694 -21.91 10.57 0.52
N VAL A 695 -20.91 9.90 1.08
CA VAL A 695 -20.98 8.51 1.52
C VAL A 695 -20.47 8.46 2.96
N PHE A 696 -21.23 7.85 3.86
CA PHE A 696 -20.78 7.55 5.23
C PHE A 696 -20.81 6.03 5.40
N ALA A 697 -19.64 5.40 5.40
CA ALA A 697 -19.51 3.95 5.64
C ALA A 697 -19.40 3.67 7.14
N GLU A 698 -20.06 2.62 7.63
CA GLU A 698 -20.00 2.21 9.03
C GLU A 698 -18.91 1.17 9.23
N HIS A 699 -18.06 1.37 10.23
CA HIS A 699 -17.01 0.42 10.59
C HIS A 699 -17.60 -0.94 10.97
N ARG A 700 -16.96 -2.02 10.51
CA ARG A 700 -17.28 -3.39 10.96
C ARG A 700 -17.33 -3.46 12.48
N TYR A 701 -18.21 -4.32 13.02
CA TYR A 701 -18.52 -4.50 14.45
C TYR A 701 -19.36 -3.37 15.08
N PHE A 702 -19.29 -2.13 14.62
CA PHE A 702 -20.03 -1.00 15.21
C PHE A 702 -21.45 -0.81 14.63
N GLY A 703 -22.35 -0.24 15.43
CA GLY A 703 -23.71 0.14 15.02
C GLY A 703 -24.57 -1.02 14.48
N LYS A 704 -24.80 -1.05 13.16
CA LYS A 704 -25.57 -2.10 12.46
C LYS A 704 -24.66 -3.01 11.60
N SER A 705 -23.39 -2.66 11.40
CA SER A 705 -22.36 -3.43 10.65
C SER A 705 -21.78 -4.61 11.46
N VAL A 706 -22.61 -5.36 12.20
CA VAL A 706 -22.15 -6.33 13.21
C VAL A 706 -22.08 -7.76 12.64
N PRO A 707 -20.88 -8.35 12.40
CA PRO A 707 -20.76 -9.75 12.01
C PRO A 707 -21.27 -10.67 13.13
N PHE A 708 -21.87 -11.81 12.78
CA PHE A 708 -22.43 -12.80 13.73
C PHE A 708 -23.53 -12.29 14.69
N GLY A 709 -23.87 -11.00 14.68
CA GLY A 709 -24.87 -10.39 15.54
C GLY A 709 -24.55 -10.58 17.03
N LYS A 710 -25.41 -11.31 17.76
CA LYS A 710 -25.26 -11.48 19.22
C LYS A 710 -24.05 -12.32 19.66
N GLU A 711 -23.44 -13.06 18.75
CA GLU A 711 -22.26 -13.88 19.03
C GLU A 711 -20.94 -13.16 18.69
N VAL A 712 -20.99 -11.89 18.25
CA VAL A 712 -19.84 -11.10 17.77
C VAL A 712 -18.63 -11.13 18.72
N MET A 713 -18.85 -11.05 20.03
CA MET A 713 -17.80 -11.11 21.07
C MET A 713 -16.98 -12.40 21.08
N LYS A 714 -17.43 -13.47 20.39
CA LYS A 714 -16.71 -14.75 20.26
C LYS A 714 -15.92 -14.87 18.96
N HIS A 715 -15.96 -13.82 18.14
CA HIS A 715 -15.43 -13.77 16.78
C HIS A 715 -14.66 -12.48 16.56
N MET A 716 -13.91 -12.02 17.56
CA MET A 716 -13.22 -10.73 17.54
C MET A 716 -12.08 -10.65 16.52
N GLN A 717 -11.55 -11.79 16.03
CA GLN A 717 -10.37 -11.81 15.17
C GLN A 717 -10.50 -11.05 13.83
N TYR A 718 -11.72 -10.79 13.37
CA TYR A 718 -11.95 -9.99 12.16
C TYR A 718 -12.14 -8.49 12.45
N LEU A 719 -12.00 -8.04 13.70
CA LEU A 719 -11.92 -6.63 14.08
C LEU A 719 -10.46 -6.17 14.03
N SER A 720 -10.00 -5.85 12.82
CA SER A 720 -8.67 -5.30 12.55
C SER A 720 -8.72 -4.14 11.55
N THR A 721 -7.69 -3.31 11.61
CA THR A 721 -7.59 -2.06 10.83
C THR A 721 -7.40 -2.32 9.34
N GLU A 722 -6.66 -3.35 8.97
CA GLU A 722 -6.49 -3.81 7.59
C GLU A 722 -7.80 -4.29 6.98
N GLN A 723 -8.62 -5.04 7.73
CA GLN A 723 -9.91 -5.55 7.28
C GLN A 723 -10.91 -4.40 7.05
N ALA A 724 -10.98 -3.42 7.96
CA ALA A 724 -11.84 -2.24 7.82
C ALA A 724 -11.43 -1.37 6.62
N ILE A 725 -10.11 -1.18 6.40
CA ILE A 725 -9.61 -0.47 5.21
C ILE A 725 -9.93 -1.24 3.92
N ALA A 726 -9.87 -2.58 3.94
CA ALA A 726 -10.26 -3.42 2.82
C ALA A 726 -11.77 -3.36 2.52
N ASP A 727 -12.64 -3.28 3.55
CA ASP A 727 -14.07 -3.05 3.37
C ASP A 727 -14.32 -1.79 2.53
N TYR A 728 -13.74 -0.66 2.96
CA TYR A 728 -13.87 0.63 2.29
C TYR A 728 -13.28 0.62 0.87
N ALA A 729 -12.18 -0.12 0.65
CA ALA A 729 -11.59 -0.29 -0.68
C ALA A 729 -12.55 -1.03 -1.64
N VAL A 730 -13.21 -2.09 -1.18
CA VAL A 730 -14.21 -2.84 -1.94
C VAL A 730 -15.48 -2.02 -2.15
N LEU A 731 -16.00 -1.37 -1.10
CA LEU A 731 -17.22 -0.54 -1.15
C LEU A 731 -17.08 0.63 -2.13
N ILE A 732 -15.96 1.38 -2.10
CA ILE A 732 -15.71 2.48 -3.05
C ILE A 732 -15.59 1.95 -4.49
N THR A 733 -14.98 0.77 -4.67
CA THR A 733 -14.86 0.13 -5.98
C THR A 733 -16.22 -0.30 -6.53
N TYR A 734 -17.08 -0.88 -5.68
CA TYR A 734 -18.48 -1.17 -6.00
C TYR A 734 -19.25 0.11 -6.38
N LEU A 735 -19.18 1.16 -5.56
CA LEU A 735 -19.93 2.41 -5.79
C LEU A 735 -19.52 3.13 -7.09
N LYS A 736 -18.22 3.17 -7.41
CA LYS A 736 -17.74 3.70 -8.71
C LYS A 736 -18.33 2.92 -9.90
N GLY A 737 -18.50 1.60 -9.75
CA GLY A 737 -19.14 0.70 -10.71
C GLY A 737 -20.65 0.89 -10.83
N GLU A 738 -21.38 0.85 -9.71
CA GLU A 738 -22.85 0.97 -9.64
C GLU A 738 -23.34 2.29 -10.24
N TYR A 739 -22.80 3.41 -9.75
CA TYR A 739 -23.14 4.76 -10.24
C TYR A 739 -22.57 5.03 -11.64
N LYS A 740 -21.65 4.20 -12.14
CA LYS A 740 -20.94 4.34 -13.44
C LYS A 740 -20.18 5.67 -13.52
N ARG A 741 -19.48 5.99 -12.43
CA ARG A 741 -18.82 7.28 -12.17
C ARG A 741 -17.42 7.04 -11.61
N ASP A 742 -16.42 6.98 -12.48
CA ASP A 742 -15.03 7.21 -12.07
C ASP A 742 -14.83 8.72 -11.83
N VAL A 743 -14.90 9.08 -10.55
CA VAL A 743 -14.80 10.42 -9.93
C VAL A 743 -13.75 10.37 -8.82
N PRO A 744 -13.13 11.50 -8.44
CA PRO A 744 -12.19 11.50 -7.32
C PRO A 744 -12.93 11.23 -6.00
N VAL A 745 -12.27 10.51 -5.10
CA VAL A 745 -12.76 10.23 -3.75
C VAL A 745 -11.90 10.96 -2.74
N ILE A 746 -12.52 11.80 -1.93
CA ILE A 746 -11.85 12.52 -0.84
C ILE A 746 -12.37 11.96 0.48
N GLY A 747 -11.44 11.47 1.30
CA GLY A 747 -11.74 10.90 2.62
C GLY A 747 -11.81 11.94 3.72
N PHE A 748 -12.62 11.66 4.73
CA PHE A 748 -12.74 12.43 5.97
C PHE A 748 -12.81 11.46 7.13
N GLY A 749 -12.16 11.80 8.25
CA GLY A 749 -12.27 11.04 9.48
C GLY A 749 -11.67 11.80 10.65
N GLY A 750 -12.34 11.73 11.80
CA GLY A 750 -11.83 12.19 13.10
C GLY A 750 -11.26 11.01 13.89
N SER A 751 -10.42 11.25 14.90
CA SER A 751 -9.92 10.19 15.81
C SER A 751 -9.25 9.04 15.02
N TYR A 752 -9.58 7.81 15.38
CA TYR A 752 -9.27 6.57 14.68
C TYR A 752 -9.81 6.52 13.23
N GLY A 753 -10.93 7.17 12.91
CA GLY A 753 -11.36 7.35 11.51
C GLY A 753 -10.38 8.20 10.70
N GLY A 754 -9.75 9.19 11.34
CA GLY A 754 -8.65 9.97 10.75
C GLY A 754 -7.39 9.14 10.55
N MET A 755 -7.09 8.23 11.50
CA MET A 755 -5.99 7.26 11.38
C MET A 755 -6.24 6.33 10.18
N LEU A 756 -7.36 5.60 10.18
CA LEU A 756 -7.82 4.73 9.10
C LEU A 756 -7.80 5.44 7.75
N GLY A 757 -8.34 6.66 7.67
CA GLY A 757 -8.36 7.42 6.42
C GLY A 757 -6.96 7.74 5.90
N SER A 758 -6.06 8.18 6.78
CA SER A 758 -4.67 8.46 6.39
C SER A 758 -3.94 7.19 5.92
N TRP A 759 -4.11 6.08 6.64
CA TRP A 759 -3.55 4.77 6.32
C TRP A 759 -4.15 4.17 5.05
N PHE A 760 -5.44 4.35 4.80
CA PHE A 760 -6.12 3.97 3.57
C PHE A 760 -5.54 4.72 2.36
N ARG A 761 -5.30 6.02 2.49
CA ARG A 761 -4.61 6.81 1.45
C ARG A 761 -3.14 6.39 1.26
N MET A 762 -2.46 5.95 2.31
CA MET A 762 -1.08 5.45 2.23
C MET A 762 -1.01 4.07 1.56
N LYS A 763 -1.96 3.17 1.82
CA LYS A 763 -1.98 1.77 1.35
C LYS A 763 -2.76 1.54 0.06
N TYR A 764 -3.67 2.44 -0.31
CA TYR A 764 -4.54 2.36 -1.50
C TYR A 764 -4.71 3.73 -2.22
N PRO A 765 -3.61 4.44 -2.57
CA PRO A 765 -3.67 5.76 -3.20
C PRO A 765 -4.26 5.79 -4.62
N HIS A 766 -4.65 4.64 -5.16
CA HIS A 766 -5.39 4.45 -6.42
C HIS A 766 -6.92 4.38 -6.23
N ILE A 767 -7.40 4.14 -5.00
CA ILE A 767 -8.83 4.09 -4.65
C ILE A 767 -9.31 5.43 -4.12
N ILE A 768 -8.55 6.02 -3.19
CA ILE A 768 -8.86 7.28 -2.48
C ILE A 768 -7.81 8.34 -2.80
N ASP A 769 -8.24 9.48 -3.34
CA ASP A 769 -7.38 10.46 -4.03
C ASP A 769 -6.75 11.49 -3.08
N GLY A 770 -7.33 11.69 -1.89
CA GLY A 770 -6.77 12.49 -0.80
C GLY A 770 -7.65 12.46 0.45
N VAL A 771 -7.12 12.82 1.63
CA VAL A 771 -7.83 12.69 2.92
C VAL A 771 -7.58 13.89 3.84
N ILE A 772 -8.66 14.33 4.50
CA ILE A 772 -8.64 15.21 5.68
C ILE A 772 -8.73 14.32 6.93
N ALA A 773 -7.65 14.26 7.71
CA ALA A 773 -7.51 13.43 8.90
C ALA A 773 -7.43 14.32 10.15
N GLY A 774 -8.57 14.58 10.77
CA GLY A 774 -8.69 15.43 11.95
C GLY A 774 -8.32 14.67 13.23
N SER A 775 -7.41 15.24 14.02
CA SER A 775 -6.95 14.67 15.31
C SER A 775 -6.58 13.18 15.23
N ALA A 776 -5.80 12.81 14.23
CA ALA A 776 -5.40 11.41 13.97
C ALA A 776 -4.05 11.07 14.64
N PRO A 777 -4.03 10.33 15.78
CA PRO A 777 -2.82 10.06 16.56
C PRO A 777 -1.95 8.92 15.99
N ILE A 778 -1.67 8.93 14.68
CA ILE A 778 -0.97 7.84 13.97
C ILE A 778 0.49 7.61 14.40
N LEU A 779 1.05 8.45 15.27
CA LEU A 779 2.45 8.36 15.73
C LEU A 779 2.58 7.86 17.17
N SER A 780 1.54 7.19 17.69
CA SER A 780 1.43 6.65 19.07
C SER A 780 2.16 5.32 19.31
N TYR A 781 2.88 4.80 18.32
CA TYR A 781 3.27 3.38 18.27
C TYR A 781 4.79 3.17 18.32
N PHE A 782 5.20 2.00 18.83
CA PHE A 782 6.62 1.64 18.93
C PHE A 782 7.20 1.25 17.56
N GLY A 783 8.53 1.36 17.44
CA GLY A 783 9.27 1.05 16.21
C GLY A 783 9.49 2.23 15.27
N ASP A 784 8.86 3.39 15.53
CA ASP A 784 9.08 4.61 14.73
C ASP A 784 10.51 5.16 14.93
N GLU A 785 11.00 5.92 13.95
CA GLU A 785 12.31 6.56 14.04
C GLU A 785 12.40 7.62 15.15
N VAL A 786 11.29 8.16 15.64
CA VAL A 786 11.20 9.02 16.84
C VAL A 786 10.49 8.25 17.95
N ALA A 787 11.05 8.29 19.17
CA ALA A 787 10.46 7.61 20.32
C ALA A 787 9.08 8.20 20.68
N HIS A 788 8.13 7.30 20.99
CA HIS A 788 6.79 7.63 21.45
C HIS A 788 6.83 8.40 22.79
N ASP A 789 6.08 9.51 22.90
CA ASP A 789 5.95 10.28 24.14
C ASP A 789 4.72 9.79 24.93
N LEU A 790 4.94 8.76 25.74
CA LEU A 790 3.98 8.19 26.67
C LEU A 790 3.28 9.26 27.53
N GLY A 791 3.97 10.36 27.89
CA GLY A 791 3.43 11.39 28.76
C GLY A 791 2.75 12.55 28.03
N GLY A 792 2.81 12.59 26.70
CA GLY A 792 2.37 13.74 25.90
C GLY A 792 0.88 14.03 26.04
N TYR A 793 0.06 12.98 25.98
CA TYR A 793 -1.41 13.03 26.09
C TYR A 793 -1.85 13.75 27.39
N SER A 794 -1.43 13.22 28.54
CA SER A 794 -1.76 13.76 29.87
C SER A 794 -1.21 15.17 30.13
N GLN A 795 -0.08 15.53 29.49
CA GLN A 795 0.44 16.90 29.52
C GLN A 795 -0.47 17.88 28.76
N VAL A 796 -1.11 17.47 27.66
CA VAL A 796 -2.07 18.31 26.93
C VAL A 796 -3.40 18.44 27.70
N THR A 797 -3.94 17.37 28.30
CA THR A 797 -5.10 17.49 29.22
C THR A 797 -4.82 18.45 30.38
N THR A 798 -3.58 18.43 30.90
CA THR A 798 -3.12 19.36 31.95
C THR A 798 -2.96 20.80 31.45
N PHE A 799 -2.57 20.99 30.19
CA PHE A 799 -2.56 22.30 29.55
C PHE A 799 -3.98 22.85 29.37
N ASP A 800 -4.97 22.04 29.01
CA ASP A 800 -6.36 22.51 28.88
C ASP A 800 -6.99 22.92 30.24
N ALA A 801 -6.57 22.25 31.33
CA ALA A 801 -6.89 22.62 32.70
C ALA A 801 -6.14 23.87 33.23
N SER A 802 -5.26 24.49 32.43
CA SER A 802 -4.40 25.62 32.84
C SER A 802 -4.99 27.03 32.57
N PRO A 803 -4.53 28.08 33.26
CA PRO A 803 -4.85 29.48 32.96
C PRO A 803 -4.48 29.91 31.53
N GLU A 804 -3.43 29.32 30.95
CA GLU A 804 -3.01 29.54 29.57
C GLU A 804 -4.06 29.06 28.56
N ALA A 805 -4.82 28.01 28.89
CA ALA A 805 -6.02 27.58 28.16
C ALA A 805 -7.32 28.27 28.63
N GLY A 806 -7.24 29.22 29.57
CA GLY A 806 -8.39 29.97 30.09
C GLY A 806 -9.15 29.29 31.24
N SER A 807 -8.59 28.23 31.83
CA SER A 807 -9.13 27.56 33.02
C SER A 807 -8.71 28.27 34.32
N ALA A 808 -9.23 27.83 35.48
CA ALA A 808 -9.03 28.53 36.75
C ALA A 808 -7.62 28.33 37.35
N GLU A 809 -7.02 29.39 37.93
CA GLU A 809 -5.63 29.39 38.47
C GLU A 809 -5.34 28.27 39.48
N ASN A 810 -6.30 27.95 40.35
CA ASN A 810 -6.14 26.88 41.33
C ASN A 810 -6.51 25.48 40.80
N CYS A 811 -6.96 25.32 39.55
CA CYS A 811 -7.47 24.05 39.03
C CYS A 811 -6.42 22.92 39.07
N VAL A 812 -5.35 23.03 38.28
CA VAL A 812 -4.23 22.07 38.28
C VAL A 812 -3.60 21.88 39.68
N PRO A 813 -3.32 22.94 40.48
CA PRO A 813 -2.85 22.79 41.86
C PRO A 813 -3.80 22.00 42.78
N ASN A 814 -5.12 22.17 42.67
CA ASN A 814 -6.10 21.46 43.49
C ASN A 814 -6.33 20.03 43.00
N ILE A 815 -6.35 19.78 41.69
CA ILE A 815 -6.45 18.42 41.12
C ILE A 815 -5.24 17.58 41.57
N ARG A 816 -4.01 18.11 41.48
CA ARG A 816 -2.80 17.43 42.00
C ARG A 816 -2.86 17.07 43.49
N ARG A 817 -3.67 17.77 44.30
CA ARG A 817 -3.87 17.46 45.73
C ARG A 817 -4.89 16.35 45.97
N VAL A 818 -5.83 16.12 45.06
CA VAL A 818 -6.89 15.12 45.21
C VAL A 818 -6.31 13.71 45.27
N TRP A 819 -5.38 13.34 44.38
CA TRP A 819 -4.91 11.95 44.27
C TRP A 819 -4.17 11.42 45.51
N PRO A 820 -3.21 12.17 46.13
CA PRO A 820 -2.61 11.75 47.39
C PRO A 820 -3.62 11.64 48.53
N THR A 821 -4.63 12.51 48.57
CA THR A 821 -5.74 12.45 49.53
C THR A 821 -6.62 11.20 49.29
N MET A 822 -6.88 10.84 48.03
CA MET A 822 -7.59 9.59 47.68
C MET A 822 -6.81 8.35 48.12
N ILE A 823 -5.51 8.28 47.81
CA ILE A 823 -4.64 7.16 48.21
C ILE A 823 -4.58 7.00 49.74
N GLU A 824 -4.47 8.11 50.50
CA GLU A 824 -4.38 8.03 51.97
C GLU A 824 -5.71 7.62 52.62
N LEU A 825 -6.83 8.18 52.19
CA LEU A 825 -8.16 7.73 52.64
C LEU A 825 -8.42 6.28 52.21
N GLY A 826 -7.94 5.90 51.02
CA GLY A 826 -8.05 4.57 50.42
C GLY A 826 -7.52 3.44 51.29
N LYS A 827 -6.52 3.68 52.14
CA LYS A 827 -5.90 2.65 53.02
C LYS A 827 -6.81 2.12 54.12
N THR A 828 -7.92 2.79 54.44
CA THR A 828 -8.79 2.40 55.57
C THR A 828 -10.25 2.28 55.15
N HIS A 829 -10.97 1.30 55.72
CA HIS A 829 -12.42 1.16 55.50
C HIS A 829 -13.19 2.46 55.84
N ASN A 830 -12.73 3.22 56.84
CA ASN A 830 -13.38 4.48 57.20
C ASN A 830 -13.11 5.60 56.19
N GLY A 831 -11.88 5.70 55.67
CA GLY A 831 -11.53 6.64 54.60
C GLY A 831 -12.17 6.27 53.26
N ARG A 832 -12.23 4.97 52.91
CA ARG A 832 -12.99 4.48 51.74
C ARG A 832 -14.47 4.85 51.80
N ARG A 833 -15.12 4.80 52.97
CA ARG A 833 -16.49 5.33 53.12
C ARG A 833 -16.56 6.84 52.93
N LYS A 834 -15.62 7.61 53.51
CA LYS A 834 -15.52 9.06 53.32
C LYS A 834 -15.31 9.45 51.86
N LEU A 835 -14.51 8.70 51.10
CA LEU A 835 -14.35 8.88 49.65
C LEU A 835 -15.67 8.66 48.93
N LYS A 836 -16.37 7.57 49.24
CA LYS A 836 -17.68 7.27 48.67
C LYS A 836 -18.70 8.40 48.89
N GLU A 837 -18.75 8.91 50.11
CA GLU A 837 -19.60 10.04 50.52
C GLU A 837 -19.17 11.37 49.86
N ALA A 838 -17.87 11.66 49.76
CA ALA A 838 -17.35 12.92 49.23
C ALA A 838 -17.34 13.00 47.69
N LEU A 839 -17.22 11.84 47.01
CA LEU A 839 -17.29 11.72 45.56
C LEU A 839 -18.72 11.54 45.04
N ALA A 840 -19.70 11.31 45.92
CA ALA A 840 -21.11 11.05 45.60
C ALA A 840 -21.34 9.77 44.76
N LEU A 841 -20.66 8.67 45.09
CA LEU A 841 -20.82 7.38 44.41
C LEU A 841 -22.02 6.59 44.99
N CYS A 842 -22.75 5.86 44.14
CA CYS A 842 -23.98 5.14 44.51
C CYS A 842 -23.75 4.03 45.56
N GLU A 843 -24.76 3.71 46.41
CA GLU A 843 -24.57 2.91 47.65
C GLU A 843 -23.95 1.52 47.41
N ASP A 844 -24.14 0.93 46.24
CA ASP A 844 -23.64 -0.37 45.79
C ASP A 844 -22.24 -0.35 45.13
N THR A 845 -21.75 0.80 44.63
CA THR A 845 -20.41 0.93 44.01
C THR A 845 -19.31 0.28 44.86
N PRO A 846 -18.54 -0.69 44.34
CA PRO A 846 -17.53 -1.41 45.12
C PRO A 846 -16.36 -0.50 45.51
N LEU A 847 -16.08 -0.38 46.81
CA LEU A 847 -14.93 0.38 47.35
C LEU A 847 -14.36 -0.29 48.61
N ASN A 848 -13.96 -1.54 48.44
CA ASN A 848 -13.54 -2.50 49.45
C ASN A 848 -12.02 -2.62 49.57
N THR A 849 -11.26 -2.40 48.50
CA THR A 849 -9.78 -2.52 48.46
C THR A 849 -9.09 -1.18 48.14
N GLU A 850 -7.75 -1.18 48.04
CA GLU A 850 -6.99 -0.03 47.52
C GLU A 850 -6.96 0.00 45.98
N ALA A 851 -7.06 -1.13 45.29
CA ALA A 851 -7.21 -1.18 43.83
C ALA A 851 -8.56 -0.61 43.38
N ASP A 852 -9.62 -0.79 44.17
CA ASP A 852 -10.92 -0.17 43.94
C ASP A 852 -10.84 1.37 43.98
N VAL A 853 -9.87 1.94 44.71
CA VAL A 853 -9.61 3.40 44.75
C VAL A 853 -8.86 3.84 43.50
N GLU A 854 -7.89 3.04 43.04
CA GLU A 854 -7.14 3.29 41.80
C GLU A 854 -8.06 3.23 40.56
N ALA A 855 -9.01 2.30 40.51
CA ALA A 855 -10.05 2.26 39.47
C ALA A 855 -10.91 3.55 39.44
N ILE A 856 -11.28 4.09 40.61
CA ILE A 856 -11.98 5.39 40.70
C ILE A 856 -11.08 6.55 40.29
N MET A 857 -9.76 6.46 40.50
CA MET A 857 -8.80 7.47 40.04
C MET A 857 -8.67 7.48 38.51
N SER A 858 -8.64 6.31 37.86
CA SER A 858 -8.73 6.18 36.39
C SER A 858 -10.03 6.79 35.86
N TRP A 859 -11.18 6.28 36.31
CA TRP A 859 -12.50 6.82 35.95
C TRP A 859 -12.61 8.35 36.14
N ALA A 860 -12.08 8.87 37.25
CA ALA A 860 -12.09 10.31 37.50
C ALA A 860 -11.11 11.10 36.62
N LYS A 861 -10.01 10.49 36.12
CA LYS A 861 -9.12 11.06 35.10
C LYS A 861 -9.81 11.08 33.73
N ASP A 862 -10.49 10.00 33.37
CA ASP A 862 -11.07 9.83 32.03
C ASP A 862 -12.12 10.93 31.74
N ALA A 863 -12.85 11.38 32.76
CA ALA A 863 -13.69 12.58 32.66
C ALA A 863 -12.92 13.85 32.24
N PHE A 864 -11.69 14.07 32.72
CA PHE A 864 -10.88 15.22 32.30
C PHE A 864 -10.35 15.06 30.87
N ASP A 865 -9.96 13.85 30.46
CA ASP A 865 -9.52 13.59 29.10
C ASP A 865 -10.67 13.77 28.10
N SER A 866 -11.85 13.21 28.37
CA SER A 866 -13.07 13.44 27.57
C SER A 866 -13.48 14.92 27.53
N MET A 867 -13.33 15.65 28.64
CA MET A 867 -13.62 17.10 28.65
C MET A 867 -12.58 17.93 27.90
N ALA A 868 -11.31 17.51 27.81
CA ALA A 868 -10.30 18.16 26.99
C ALA A 868 -10.52 17.90 25.49
N MET A 869 -10.78 16.63 25.12
CA MET A 869 -11.22 16.27 23.76
C MET A 869 -12.48 17.05 23.36
N GLY A 870 -13.43 17.18 24.30
CA GLY A 870 -14.68 17.92 24.14
C GLY A 870 -14.61 19.42 24.42
N ASN A 871 -13.43 20.06 24.50
CA ASN A 871 -13.31 21.47 24.95
C ASN A 871 -13.76 22.53 23.91
N TYR A 872 -14.89 22.29 23.25
CA TYR A 872 -15.43 23.08 22.16
C TYR A 872 -15.95 24.47 22.59
N PRO A 873 -15.91 25.48 21.70
CA PRO A 873 -16.37 26.85 22.01
C PRO A 873 -17.89 27.02 22.12
N TYR A 874 -18.67 25.94 21.96
CA TYR A 874 -20.13 25.87 22.03
C TYR A 874 -20.55 24.52 22.64
N PRO A 875 -21.79 24.39 23.16
CA PRO A 875 -22.28 23.11 23.70
C PRO A 875 -22.33 22.03 22.61
N SER A 876 -21.98 20.79 22.94
CA SER A 876 -21.86 19.69 21.97
C SER A 876 -22.28 18.35 22.57
N SER A 877 -22.95 17.52 21.78
CA SER A 877 -23.30 16.14 22.15
C SER A 877 -22.29 15.08 21.68
N TYR A 878 -21.30 15.46 20.85
CA TYR A 878 -20.45 14.51 20.12
C TYR A 878 -19.69 13.54 21.02
N ILE A 879 -18.98 14.06 22.03
CA ILE A 879 -18.20 13.24 23.01
C ILE A 879 -19.11 12.45 23.95
N MET A 880 -20.41 12.74 23.96
CA MET A 880 -21.43 11.99 24.70
C MET A 880 -22.22 11.04 23.79
N ASN A 881 -21.70 10.71 22.59
CA ASN A 881 -22.34 9.87 21.58
C ASN A 881 -23.80 10.26 21.24
N GLY A 882 -24.13 11.56 21.34
CA GLY A 882 -25.49 12.07 21.13
C GLY A 882 -26.46 11.89 22.31
N VAL A 883 -26.05 11.22 23.40
CA VAL A 883 -26.90 10.88 24.56
C VAL A 883 -27.20 12.09 25.46
N SER A 884 -26.21 12.95 25.67
CA SER A 884 -26.33 14.19 26.45
C SER A 884 -25.54 15.34 25.79
N VAL A 885 -25.44 16.50 26.43
CA VAL A 885 -24.77 17.69 25.88
C VAL A 885 -23.78 18.25 26.90
N LEU A 886 -22.49 18.29 26.53
CA LEU A 886 -21.48 19.04 27.29
C LEU A 886 -21.70 20.55 27.10
N PRO A 887 -21.48 21.38 28.13
CA PRO A 887 -21.55 22.84 28.01
C PRO A 887 -20.44 23.38 27.09
N ALA A 888 -20.47 24.67 26.75
CA ALA A 888 -19.34 25.31 26.07
C ALA A 888 -18.12 25.39 27.01
N TYR A 889 -16.95 24.97 26.50
CA TYR A 889 -15.70 24.82 27.26
C TYR A 889 -15.83 24.01 28.57
N PRO A 890 -16.21 22.71 28.51
CA PRO A 890 -16.46 21.87 29.67
C PRO A 890 -15.28 21.81 30.65
N MET A 891 -14.02 21.78 30.18
CA MET A 891 -12.85 21.84 31.07
C MET A 891 -12.83 23.09 31.95
N ARG A 892 -13.19 24.26 31.38
CA ARG A 892 -13.28 25.52 32.13
C ARG A 892 -14.43 25.51 33.14
N VAL A 893 -15.54 24.84 32.81
CA VAL A 893 -16.67 24.65 33.74
C VAL A 893 -16.25 23.73 34.89
N ALA A 894 -15.60 22.60 34.62
CA ALA A 894 -15.07 21.69 35.62
C ALA A 894 -14.07 22.38 36.55
N CYS A 895 -13.09 23.10 35.98
CA CYS A 895 -12.14 23.90 36.73
C CYS A 895 -12.78 25.01 37.57
N SER A 896 -13.97 25.52 37.20
CA SER A 896 -14.70 26.49 38.01
C SER A 896 -15.21 25.90 39.34
N HIS A 897 -15.42 24.59 39.43
CA HIS A 897 -15.82 23.94 40.68
C HIS A 897 -14.64 23.81 41.67
N VAL A 898 -13.41 23.69 41.17
CA VAL A 898 -12.17 23.55 41.97
C VAL A 898 -11.34 24.85 42.03
N GLN A 899 -11.94 26.01 41.75
CA GLN A 899 -11.23 27.31 41.72
C GLN A 899 -10.85 27.87 43.11
N ASP A 900 -11.50 27.41 44.18
CA ASP A 900 -11.33 27.95 45.53
C ASP A 900 -10.03 27.49 46.24
N THR A 901 -9.65 28.17 47.32
CA THR A 901 -8.50 27.80 48.15
C THR A 901 -8.93 26.90 49.32
N PHE A 902 -8.71 25.59 49.19
CA PHE A 902 -9.05 24.60 50.22
C PHE A 902 -7.94 24.46 51.28
N PRO A 903 -8.23 24.58 52.59
CA PRO A 903 -7.22 24.45 53.64
C PRO A 903 -6.70 23.00 53.75
N ALA A 904 -5.43 22.84 54.13
CA ALA A 904 -4.82 21.53 54.36
C ALA A 904 -5.22 20.94 55.74
N THR A 905 -6.51 20.62 55.87
CA THR A 905 -7.12 19.95 57.04
C THR A 905 -8.05 18.84 56.54
N GLU A 906 -8.36 17.84 57.37
CA GLU A 906 -9.20 16.70 56.94
C GLU A 906 -10.56 17.15 56.36
N ASP A 907 -11.24 18.12 57.00
CA ASP A 907 -12.47 18.71 56.49
C ASP A 907 -12.26 19.51 55.18
N GLY A 908 -11.09 20.15 55.01
CA GLY A 908 -10.75 20.92 53.82
C GLY A 908 -10.45 20.04 52.61
N GLU A 909 -9.74 18.93 52.82
CA GLU A 909 -9.49 17.90 51.81
C GLU A 909 -10.78 17.16 51.41
N LEU A 910 -11.71 16.91 52.36
CA LEU A 910 -13.04 16.40 52.04
C LEU A 910 -13.90 17.43 51.27
N THR A 911 -13.76 18.72 51.57
CA THR A 911 -14.43 19.79 50.80
C THR A 911 -13.85 19.91 49.39
N LEU A 912 -12.54 19.71 49.22
CA LEU A 912 -11.88 19.63 47.91
C LEU A 912 -12.37 18.40 47.12
N LEU A 913 -12.51 17.22 47.74
CA LEU A 913 -13.10 16.04 47.10
C LEU A 913 -14.55 16.30 46.63
N GLN A 914 -15.36 17.04 47.41
CA GLN A 914 -16.72 17.45 47.01
C GLN A 914 -16.76 18.53 45.91
N ALA A 915 -15.67 19.28 45.73
CA ALA A 915 -15.49 20.20 44.61
C ALA A 915 -15.06 19.45 43.34
N PHE A 916 -14.13 18.50 43.49
CA PHE A 916 -13.68 17.60 42.44
C PHE A 916 -14.79 16.69 41.91
N SER A 917 -15.63 16.15 42.80
CA SER A 917 -16.88 15.42 42.49
C SER A 917 -17.82 16.19 41.56
N LYS A 918 -17.85 17.53 41.64
CA LYS A 918 -18.62 18.39 40.73
C LYS A 918 -17.89 18.69 39.44
N ALA A 919 -16.55 18.73 39.47
CA ALA A 919 -15.73 18.90 38.27
C ALA A 919 -15.91 17.70 37.31
N ILE A 920 -15.74 16.47 37.80
CA ILE A 920 -16.00 15.25 37.00
C ILE A 920 -17.50 15.10 36.65
N GLY A 921 -18.38 15.65 37.47
CA GLY A 921 -19.83 15.71 37.23
C GLY A 921 -20.25 16.51 36.00
N VAL A 922 -19.41 17.38 35.46
CA VAL A 922 -19.65 18.07 34.18
C VAL A 922 -19.74 17.06 33.02
N TYR A 923 -19.02 15.93 33.12
CA TYR A 923 -19.11 14.80 32.21
C TYR A 923 -20.19 13.80 32.66
N TYR A 924 -19.98 13.15 33.83
CA TYR A 924 -20.81 12.03 34.31
C TYR A 924 -22.24 12.39 34.78
N ASN A 925 -22.59 13.68 34.88
CA ASN A 925 -23.96 14.13 35.14
C ASN A 925 -24.32 15.32 34.23
N SER A 926 -23.88 15.25 32.98
CA SER A 926 -24.21 16.19 31.89
C SER A 926 -25.71 16.22 31.55
N SER A 927 -26.44 15.15 31.86
CA SER A 927 -27.91 15.06 31.81
C SER A 927 -28.62 15.80 32.96
N HIS A 928 -27.91 16.05 34.08
CA HIS A 928 -28.43 16.64 35.32
C HIS A 928 -29.57 15.84 36.00
N ASP A 929 -29.62 14.52 35.77
CA ASP A 929 -30.63 13.60 36.32
C ASP A 929 -30.09 12.57 37.33
N GLN A 930 -28.76 12.45 37.49
CA GLN A 930 -28.15 11.50 38.43
C GLN A 930 -28.07 12.09 39.84
N GLU A 931 -28.53 11.33 40.86
CA GLU A 931 -28.37 11.69 42.28
C GLU A 931 -27.02 11.19 42.87
N CYS A 932 -26.39 10.22 42.22
CA CYS A 932 -25.07 9.65 42.55
C CYS A 932 -24.41 9.11 41.27
N TYR A 933 -23.10 8.85 41.30
CA TYR A 933 -22.39 8.25 40.16
C TYR A 933 -22.24 6.73 40.30
N GLU A 934 -22.50 6.03 39.20
CA GLU A 934 -22.01 4.68 38.96
C GLU A 934 -20.63 4.71 38.25
N LEU A 935 -19.92 3.58 38.24
CA LEU A 935 -18.67 3.39 37.48
C LEU A 935 -18.91 2.64 36.15
N SER A 936 -20.17 2.50 35.75
CA SER A 936 -20.64 1.90 34.50
C SER A 936 -20.46 2.87 33.32
N ALA A 937 -20.43 2.32 32.10
CA ALA A 937 -20.46 3.15 30.88
C ALA A 937 -21.84 3.85 30.75
N PRO A 938 -21.94 5.03 30.10
CA PRO A 938 -23.17 5.83 30.06
C PRO A 938 -24.38 5.12 29.44
N SER A 939 -24.16 4.16 28.53
CA SER A 939 -25.19 3.30 27.98
C SER A 939 -24.69 1.88 27.71
N THR A 940 -25.61 0.99 27.35
CA THR A 940 -25.30 -0.37 26.92
C THR A 940 -24.72 -0.46 25.50
N GLU A 941 -24.80 0.61 24.70
CA GLU A 941 -24.16 0.69 23.38
C GLU A 941 -22.68 1.05 23.60
N ASP A 942 -22.41 2.12 24.38
CA ASP A 942 -21.05 2.49 24.80
C ASP A 942 -20.31 1.33 25.48
N ALA A 943 -20.99 0.59 26.36
CA ALA A 943 -20.41 -0.58 27.04
C ALA A 943 -20.01 -1.72 26.09
N VAL A 944 -20.58 -1.82 24.90
CA VAL A 944 -20.24 -2.82 23.88
C VAL A 944 -19.14 -2.28 22.97
N ASP A 945 -19.26 -1.03 22.54
CA ASP A 945 -18.25 -0.36 21.71
C ASP A 945 -16.91 -0.21 22.45
N SER A 946 -16.92 -0.02 23.78
CA SER A 946 -15.72 -0.10 24.63
C SER A 946 -15.03 -1.47 24.56
N ASN A 947 -15.76 -2.59 24.62
CA ASN A 947 -15.16 -3.92 24.48
C ASN A 947 -14.51 -4.13 23.10
N PHE A 948 -15.08 -3.55 22.05
CA PHE A 948 -14.51 -3.56 20.70
C PHE A 948 -13.20 -2.74 20.64
N TRP A 949 -13.18 -1.58 21.30
CA TRP A 949 -11.98 -0.74 21.40
C TRP A 949 -10.87 -1.39 22.25
N ASP A 950 -11.20 -1.97 23.39
CA ASP A 950 -10.25 -2.69 24.26
C ASP A 950 -9.63 -3.88 23.53
N TYR A 951 -10.41 -4.60 22.72
CA TYR A 951 -9.89 -5.64 21.86
C TYR A 951 -8.91 -5.10 20.80
N ILE A 952 -9.29 -4.08 20.01
CA ILE A 952 -8.43 -3.60 18.93
C ILE A 952 -7.17 -2.88 19.46
N TYR A 953 -7.23 -2.28 20.66
CA TYR A 953 -6.08 -1.76 21.39
C TYR A 953 -5.09 -2.87 21.78
N CYS A 954 -5.58 -4.00 22.29
CA CYS A 954 -4.73 -5.18 22.54
C CYS A 954 -4.21 -5.81 21.25
N ALA A 955 -5.06 -5.97 20.23
CA ALA A 955 -4.73 -6.70 19.00
C ALA A 955 -3.71 -5.96 18.12
N GLU A 956 -3.88 -4.65 17.94
CA GLU A 956 -3.12 -3.86 16.96
C GLU A 956 -2.73 -2.48 17.52
N LEU A 957 -3.69 -1.73 18.03
CA LEU A 957 -3.58 -0.29 18.30
C LEU A 957 -3.00 0.03 19.69
N TYR A 958 -2.02 -0.76 20.11
CA TYR A 958 -1.38 -0.63 21.42
C TYR A 958 -0.48 0.63 21.49
N GLY A 959 -1.11 1.76 21.82
CA GLY A 959 -0.47 3.08 21.99
C GLY A 959 -0.56 3.56 23.44
N PRO A 960 0.28 3.04 24.36
CA PRO A 960 0.14 3.31 25.79
C PRO A 960 0.47 4.77 26.16
N THR A 961 -0.10 5.22 27.28
CA THR A 961 0.19 6.53 27.89
C THR A 961 0.65 6.37 29.34
N THR A 962 1.12 7.46 29.97
CA THR A 962 1.61 7.47 31.36
C THR A 962 1.42 8.84 32.01
N THR A 963 1.50 8.88 33.33
CA THR A 963 1.47 10.13 34.12
C THR A 963 2.61 10.11 35.14
N ASP A 964 3.27 11.25 35.32
CA ASP A 964 4.33 11.47 36.32
C ASP A 964 3.88 12.36 37.50
N GLY A 965 2.75 13.07 37.37
CA GLY A 965 2.21 13.99 38.38
C GLY A 965 3.07 15.24 38.64
N VAL A 966 4.10 15.46 37.82
CA VAL A 966 5.06 16.58 37.90
C VAL A 966 4.86 17.52 36.71
N LYS A 967 4.76 16.96 35.49
CA LYS A 967 4.40 17.67 34.26
C LYS A 967 2.89 17.73 34.11
N ASP A 968 2.21 16.60 34.27
CA ASP A 968 0.76 16.47 34.26
C ASP A 968 0.12 16.70 35.65
N MET A 969 -1.21 16.79 35.71
CA MET A 969 -1.98 17.06 36.94
C MET A 969 -2.44 15.81 37.70
N PHE A 970 -2.10 14.61 37.24
CA PHE A 970 -2.59 13.34 37.76
C PHE A 970 -1.67 12.78 38.86
N TRP A 971 -1.81 11.49 39.18
CA TRP A 971 -0.85 10.77 40.03
C TRP A 971 0.26 10.15 39.18
N ASN A 972 1.37 9.76 39.79
CA ASN A 972 2.43 9.03 39.11
C ASN A 972 1.98 7.58 38.82
N ALA A 973 1.59 7.30 37.57
CA ALA A 973 1.21 6.00 37.04
C ALA A 973 2.17 5.62 35.88
N PRO A 974 3.33 5.02 36.19
CA PRO A 974 4.32 4.61 35.19
C PRO A 974 3.81 3.42 34.38
N TRP A 975 3.86 3.52 33.05
CA TRP A 975 3.49 2.45 32.11
C TRP A 975 4.20 1.12 32.40
N ASN A 976 3.48 0.00 32.28
CA ASN A 976 3.98 -1.34 32.61
C ASN A 976 3.47 -2.40 31.62
N PHE A 977 4.12 -2.53 30.47
CA PHE A 977 3.80 -3.50 29.42
C PHE A 977 3.50 -4.93 29.93
N THR A 978 4.22 -5.40 30.95
CA THR A 978 4.04 -6.75 31.49
C THR A 978 2.69 -6.94 32.19
N ALA A 979 2.10 -5.88 32.75
CA ALA A 979 0.75 -5.91 33.29
C ALA A 979 -0.29 -5.79 32.15
N ASP A 980 -0.12 -4.82 31.26
CA ASP A 980 -1.03 -4.57 30.14
C ASP A 980 -1.19 -5.82 29.24
N ASN A 981 -0.07 -6.44 28.84
CA ASN A 981 -0.10 -7.67 28.03
C ASN A 981 -0.70 -8.84 28.81
N ALA A 982 -0.49 -8.94 30.13
CA ALA A 982 -1.14 -9.97 30.94
C ALA A 982 -2.67 -9.77 30.98
N SER A 983 -3.14 -8.51 31.00
CA SER A 983 -4.56 -8.18 30.90
C SER A 983 -5.15 -8.52 29.52
N CYS A 984 -4.45 -8.20 28.43
CA CYS A 984 -4.84 -8.64 27.07
C CYS A 984 -4.93 -10.16 26.96
N HIS A 985 -3.99 -10.89 27.58
CA HIS A 985 -3.96 -12.34 27.57
C HIS A 985 -5.05 -12.96 28.45
N GLU A 986 -5.42 -12.35 29.57
CA GLU A 986 -6.45 -12.84 30.49
C GLU A 986 -7.88 -12.60 29.95
N GLU A 987 -8.15 -11.42 29.36
CA GLU A 987 -9.48 -11.08 28.83
C GLU A 987 -9.70 -11.62 27.40
N TRP A 988 -8.73 -11.41 26.50
CA TRP A 988 -8.88 -11.68 25.07
C TRP A 988 -8.14 -12.92 24.57
N GLY A 989 -7.26 -13.52 25.39
CA GLY A 989 -6.47 -14.70 25.00
C GLY A 989 -5.34 -14.42 24.00
N ILE A 990 -4.92 -13.15 23.87
CA ILE A 990 -3.93 -12.67 22.88
C ILE A 990 -2.82 -11.83 23.54
N ASP A 991 -1.63 -11.85 22.93
CA ASP A 991 -0.51 -11.00 23.31
C ASP A 991 -0.47 -9.72 22.45
N ALA A 992 -0.06 -8.60 23.05
CA ALA A 992 -0.19 -7.26 22.44
C ALA A 992 0.89 -6.98 21.38
N ARG A 993 0.45 -6.68 20.15
CA ARG A 993 1.34 -6.49 18.98
C ARG A 993 1.97 -5.09 18.90
N ILE A 994 2.74 -4.69 19.92
CA ILE A 994 3.23 -3.31 20.17
C ILE A 994 3.91 -2.56 19.00
N ALA A 995 4.41 -3.27 17.99
CA ALA A 995 5.09 -2.70 16.83
C ALA A 995 4.32 -2.87 15.50
N TRP A 996 3.19 -3.60 15.49
CA TRP A 996 2.46 -3.92 14.27
C TRP A 996 1.98 -2.69 13.50
N PRO A 997 1.40 -1.63 14.11
CA PRO A 997 1.04 -0.42 13.37
C PRO A 997 2.21 0.26 12.67
N THR A 998 3.44 0.16 13.20
CA THR A 998 4.62 0.72 12.54
C THR A 998 5.22 -0.23 11.49
N ILE A 999 5.16 -1.55 11.71
CA ILE A 999 5.53 -2.54 10.68
C ILE A 999 4.58 -2.41 9.49
N HIS A 1000 3.27 -2.29 9.74
CA HIS A 1000 2.26 -2.18 8.71
C HIS A 1000 2.23 -0.77 8.08
N TYR A 1001 1.96 0.30 8.86
CA TYR A 1001 1.69 1.65 8.35
C TYR A 1001 2.91 2.60 8.37
N GLY A 1002 4.03 2.22 8.96
CA GLY A 1002 5.34 2.85 8.73
C GLY A 1002 5.62 4.20 9.36
N GLY A 1003 4.67 4.75 10.12
CA GLY A 1003 4.85 5.99 10.91
C GLY A 1003 5.45 7.15 10.10
N ARG A 1004 6.39 7.88 10.70
CA ARG A 1004 7.02 9.08 10.12
C ARG A 1004 7.73 8.81 8.78
N ARG A 1005 8.32 7.63 8.59
CA ARG A 1005 9.08 7.29 7.38
C ARG A 1005 8.20 7.04 6.16
N PHE A 1006 6.94 6.61 6.35
CA PHE A 1006 5.98 6.51 5.24
C PHE A 1006 5.49 7.92 4.85
N LEU A 1007 5.28 8.84 5.81
CA LEU A 1007 4.82 10.21 5.55
C LEU A 1007 5.73 11.02 4.60
N GLU A 1008 7.00 10.63 4.44
CA GLU A 1008 7.95 11.27 3.51
C GLU A 1008 7.67 10.95 2.03
N VAL A 1009 7.08 9.78 1.75
CA VAL A 1009 6.69 9.34 0.39
C VAL A 1009 5.17 9.37 0.18
N ALA A 1010 4.39 9.53 1.24
CA ALA A 1010 2.95 9.68 1.18
C ALA A 1010 2.55 10.97 0.43
N SER A 1011 1.29 11.03 -0.01
CA SER A 1011 0.75 12.18 -0.73
C SER A 1011 -0.75 12.35 -0.48
N ASN A 1012 -1.22 13.58 -0.60
CA ASN A 1012 -2.61 14.01 -0.49
C ASN A 1012 -3.22 13.72 0.88
N LEU A 1013 -2.50 14.14 1.93
CA LEU A 1013 -2.92 14.09 3.33
C LEU A 1013 -2.91 15.51 3.92
N VAL A 1014 -3.97 15.86 4.65
CA VAL A 1014 -4.02 17.01 5.55
C VAL A 1014 -4.31 16.48 6.96
N PHE A 1015 -3.45 16.81 7.91
CA PHE A 1015 -3.58 16.43 9.31
C PHE A 1015 -3.88 17.67 10.17
N SER A 1016 -5.15 17.87 10.46
CA SER A 1016 -5.65 18.92 11.36
C SER A 1016 -5.49 18.48 12.82
N ASN A 1017 -4.95 19.34 13.69
CA ASN A 1017 -4.77 19.05 15.12
C ASN A 1017 -5.12 20.28 15.97
N GLY A 1018 -5.99 20.09 16.96
CA GLY A 1018 -6.27 21.09 18.01
C GLY A 1018 -5.16 21.14 19.06
N ASN A 1019 -4.99 22.29 19.75
CA ASN A 1019 -4.00 22.41 20.84
C ASN A 1019 -4.58 22.20 22.25
N TYR A 1020 -5.89 22.00 22.38
CA TYR A 1020 -6.55 21.50 23.60
C TYR A 1020 -6.80 19.98 23.54
N ASP A 1021 -6.66 19.38 22.36
CA ASP A 1021 -6.91 17.97 22.08
C ASP A 1021 -5.74 17.06 22.54
N PRO A 1022 -5.94 16.16 23.52
CA PRO A 1022 -4.88 15.24 23.98
C PRO A 1022 -4.29 14.34 22.90
N CYS A 1023 -5.07 13.96 21.87
CA CYS A 1023 -4.60 13.15 20.74
C CYS A 1023 -3.55 13.87 19.87
N SER A 1024 -3.49 15.20 19.92
CA SER A 1024 -2.50 15.99 19.17
C SER A 1024 -1.04 15.67 19.57
N ALA A 1025 -0.81 15.18 20.80
CA ALA A 1025 0.53 14.83 21.30
C ALA A 1025 1.22 13.75 20.45
N THR A 1026 0.45 12.86 19.84
CA THR A 1026 0.92 11.80 18.93
C THR A 1026 0.38 11.98 17.50
N GLY A 1027 -0.18 13.15 17.20
CA GLY A 1027 -0.62 13.55 15.87
C GLY A 1027 0.53 14.03 14.96
N VAL A 1028 0.21 14.26 13.69
CA VAL A 1028 1.17 14.75 12.69
C VAL A 1028 1.35 16.27 12.81
N LEU A 1029 2.25 16.69 13.71
CA LEU A 1029 2.51 18.10 14.01
C LEU A 1029 3.57 18.80 13.12
N GLN A 1030 3.97 18.21 11.99
CA GLN A 1030 4.81 18.88 10.98
C GLN A 1030 4.42 18.44 9.57
N SER A 1031 4.49 19.37 8.60
CA SER A 1031 4.32 19.03 7.18
C SER A 1031 5.56 18.33 6.64
N TYR A 1032 5.39 17.17 6.00
CA TYR A 1032 6.47 16.40 5.37
C TYR A 1032 6.67 16.77 3.90
N SER A 1033 5.62 17.25 3.22
CA SER A 1033 5.71 17.71 1.82
C SER A 1033 4.62 18.75 1.51
N SER A 1034 4.59 19.29 0.29
CA SER A 1034 3.48 20.12 -0.22
C SER A 1034 2.20 19.32 -0.54
N SER A 1035 2.17 18.04 -0.21
CA SER A 1035 0.99 17.17 -0.25
C SER A 1035 0.79 16.34 1.04
N VAL A 1036 1.62 16.49 2.07
CA VAL A 1036 1.44 15.91 3.40
C VAL A 1036 1.61 17.05 4.41
N VAL A 1037 0.49 17.67 4.78
CA VAL A 1037 0.44 18.99 5.42
C VAL A 1037 -0.13 18.87 6.83
N ALA A 1038 0.57 19.42 7.83
CA ALA A 1038 0.04 19.62 9.17
C ALA A 1038 -0.68 20.98 9.27
N VAL A 1039 -1.81 21.00 9.97
CA VAL A 1039 -2.62 22.20 10.22
C VAL A 1039 -2.91 22.28 11.72
N HIS A 1040 -2.55 23.40 12.34
CA HIS A 1040 -2.72 23.61 13.79
C HIS A 1040 -3.89 24.55 14.08
N ILE A 1041 -4.76 24.13 14.99
CA ILE A 1041 -5.97 24.87 15.37
C ILE A 1041 -5.79 25.39 16.80
N GLU A 1042 -5.32 26.63 16.94
CA GLU A 1042 -5.23 27.32 18.23
C GLU A 1042 -6.65 27.61 18.76
N GLY A 1043 -6.93 27.16 19.99
CA GLY A 1043 -8.27 27.11 20.57
C GLY A 1043 -9.11 25.93 20.07
N GLY A 1044 -8.51 24.97 19.36
CA GLY A 1044 -9.16 23.76 18.86
C GLY A 1044 -9.07 22.60 19.86
N ALA A 1045 -10.20 21.97 20.11
CA ALA A 1045 -10.30 20.64 20.72
C ALA A 1045 -10.40 19.56 19.61
N HIS A 1046 -10.82 18.34 19.94
CA HIS A 1046 -10.70 17.16 19.10
C HIS A 1046 -11.43 17.32 17.74
N HIS A 1047 -10.66 17.26 16.63
CA HIS A 1047 -11.10 17.40 15.23
C HIS A 1047 -12.23 18.43 14.96
N LEU A 1048 -12.13 19.60 15.61
CA LEU A 1048 -13.13 20.67 15.52
C LEU A 1048 -13.30 21.23 14.08
N ASP A 1049 -12.31 21.06 13.21
CA ASP A 1049 -12.36 21.31 11.77
C ASP A 1049 -13.47 20.55 11.06
N LEU A 1050 -13.73 19.29 11.43
CA LEU A 1050 -14.75 18.44 10.80
C LEU A 1050 -16.18 18.87 11.13
N MET A 1051 -16.38 19.57 12.25
CA MET A 1051 -17.69 19.98 12.75
C MET A 1051 -18.41 21.00 11.84
N PHE A 1052 -19.72 21.12 12.00
CA PHE A 1052 -20.49 22.23 11.42
C PHE A 1052 -19.97 23.60 11.88
N ARG A 1053 -20.10 24.63 11.02
CA ARG A 1053 -19.69 25.99 11.38
C ARG A 1053 -20.55 26.56 12.50
N ASN A 1054 -19.92 27.23 13.44
CA ASN A 1054 -20.61 27.96 14.51
C ASN A 1054 -20.29 29.47 14.44
N ALA A 1055 -21.17 30.30 14.98
CA ALA A 1055 -20.90 31.73 15.15
C ALA A 1055 -19.77 31.99 16.16
N LEU A 1056 -19.48 31.01 17.04
CA LEU A 1056 -18.41 31.03 18.04
C LEU A 1056 -17.08 30.41 17.54
N ASP A 1057 -17.00 29.98 16.28
CA ASP A 1057 -15.77 29.44 15.69
C ASP A 1057 -14.59 30.42 15.80
N PRO A 1058 -13.42 30.02 16.33
CA PRO A 1058 -12.24 30.89 16.38
C PRO A 1058 -11.62 31.09 14.98
N GLU A 1059 -10.86 32.17 14.79
CA GLU A 1059 -10.26 32.47 13.47
C GLU A 1059 -9.24 31.41 12.97
N PRO A 1060 -8.39 30.78 13.83
CA PRO A 1060 -7.56 29.65 13.42
C PRO A 1060 -8.34 28.48 12.80
N LEU A 1061 -9.52 28.14 13.34
CA LEU A 1061 -10.40 27.10 12.79
C LEU A 1061 -10.93 27.46 11.40
N LYS A 1062 -11.30 28.73 11.18
CA LYS A 1062 -11.74 29.23 9.87
C LYS A 1062 -10.60 29.21 8.85
N ALA A 1063 -9.36 29.45 9.29
CA ALA A 1063 -8.17 29.33 8.46
C ALA A 1063 -7.85 27.86 8.11
N ALA A 1064 -7.98 26.93 9.07
CA ALA A 1064 -7.81 25.50 8.87
C ALA A 1064 -8.76 24.96 7.79
N ARG A 1065 -10.08 25.16 7.98
CA ARG A 1065 -11.11 24.77 6.99
C ARG A 1065 -10.91 25.38 5.60
N ALA A 1066 -10.28 26.55 5.49
CA ALA A 1066 -9.91 27.15 4.22
C ALA A 1066 -8.70 26.44 3.54
N ILE A 1067 -7.72 25.97 4.31
CA ILE A 1067 -6.58 25.18 3.83
C ILE A 1067 -7.06 23.80 3.39
N GLU A 1068 -7.84 23.11 4.21
CA GLU A 1068 -8.45 21.81 3.88
C GLU A 1068 -9.23 21.89 2.56
N LYS A 1069 -10.10 22.90 2.43
CA LYS A 1069 -10.86 23.17 1.20
C LYS A 1069 -9.99 23.50 -0.02
N GLN A 1070 -8.86 24.20 0.16
CA GLN A 1070 -7.89 24.41 -0.92
C GLN A 1070 -7.26 23.09 -1.37
N HIS A 1071 -6.98 22.17 -0.45
CA HIS A 1071 -6.46 20.84 -0.75
C HIS A 1071 -7.50 19.95 -1.45
N MET A 1072 -8.76 19.97 -0.99
CA MET A 1072 -9.86 19.29 -1.70
C MET A 1072 -9.99 19.74 -3.16
N HIS A 1073 -9.92 21.06 -3.42
CA HIS A 1073 -9.94 21.63 -4.77
C HIS A 1073 -8.70 21.23 -5.59
N LYS A 1074 -7.52 21.16 -4.97
CA LYS A 1074 -6.28 20.70 -5.61
C LYS A 1074 -6.44 19.26 -6.12
N TRP A 1075 -6.82 18.32 -5.25
CA TRP A 1075 -6.94 16.89 -5.59
C TRP A 1075 -8.03 16.63 -6.63
N THR A 1076 -9.18 17.31 -6.50
CA THR A 1076 -10.28 17.24 -7.48
C THR A 1076 -9.82 17.64 -8.88
N ARG A 1077 -9.03 18.71 -8.99
CA ARG A 1077 -8.46 19.17 -10.28
C ARG A 1077 -7.41 18.17 -10.81
N GLU A 1078 -6.47 17.74 -9.98
CA GLU A 1078 -5.38 16.84 -10.38
C GLU A 1078 -5.92 15.51 -10.95
N PHE A 1079 -6.98 14.95 -10.36
CA PHE A 1079 -7.69 13.78 -10.90
C PHE A 1079 -8.25 14.04 -12.31
N TYR A 1080 -8.94 15.15 -12.52
CA TYR A 1080 -9.57 15.46 -13.81
C TYR A 1080 -8.56 15.87 -14.89
N GLU A 1081 -7.44 16.48 -14.52
CA GLU A 1081 -6.31 16.75 -15.41
C GLU A 1081 -5.64 15.44 -15.87
N HIS A 1082 -5.39 14.49 -14.95
CA HIS A 1082 -4.94 13.13 -15.32
C HIS A 1082 -5.93 12.44 -16.28
N LYS A 1083 -7.22 12.44 -15.92
CA LYS A 1083 -8.28 11.80 -16.70
C LYS A 1083 -8.43 12.38 -18.10
N ALA A 1084 -8.27 13.69 -18.28
CA ALA A 1084 -8.21 14.32 -19.59
C ALA A 1084 -6.99 13.83 -20.38
N SER A 1085 -5.81 13.75 -19.75
CA SER A 1085 -4.57 13.32 -20.40
C SER A 1085 -4.57 11.85 -20.87
N LEU A 1086 -5.42 10.99 -20.28
CA LEU A 1086 -5.67 9.64 -20.79
C LEU A 1086 -6.52 9.67 -22.07
N ALA A 1087 -7.60 10.46 -22.08
CA ALA A 1087 -8.51 10.58 -23.22
C ALA A 1087 -7.87 11.27 -24.46
N GLU A 1088 -6.74 11.94 -24.29
CA GLU A 1088 -5.91 12.46 -25.40
C GLU A 1088 -4.90 11.43 -25.96
N ARG A 1089 -4.71 10.29 -25.27
CA ARG A 1089 -3.78 9.21 -25.67
C ARG A 1089 -4.48 7.99 -26.27
N SER A 1090 -5.79 7.85 -26.07
CA SER A 1090 -6.66 6.76 -26.56
C SER A 1090 -7.32 7.06 -27.89
#